data_AF-A0A554IM50-F1
#
_entry.id   AF-A0A554IM50-F1
#
_cell.length_a   1.000
_cell.length_b   1.000
_cell.length_c   1.000
_cell.angle_alpha   90.00
_cell.angle_beta   90.00
_cell.angle_gamma   90.00
#
_symmetry.space_group_name_H-M   'P 1'
#
loop_
_entity.id
_entity.type
_entity.pdbx_description
1 polymer ?
#
loop_
_entity_poly.entity_id
_entity_poly.type
_entity_poly.pdbx_seq_one_letter_code
_entity_poly.pdbx_strand_id
1 'polypeptide(L)'
;QGMSIRLRDAEGIPLIGEYVSFSPRLEPGALYDLTVEDHGTMARLVIAREGKVIGEIEGAVSLAPKDGHIVMRKGGAASLQLQTPSITVTHGHEAVQHAAPKWESNALSPKAVDTVFSDPHAVAALLNAEAVVQPITKDDPRLRNLTSTDYGSLALASTERSRLFGDSRFAISTDQQNTIATRHPEYGRGNGGVDSDIRTDLGNLLGAYQDVVGDALMRGMEVQLAELKGESLQKPMEMLDFVLGTRASGRSIGELARWFKVSMPSKNEILEESRLMLTKNIDRLIANQEVVAAQNWKDTHGATPQAPIVSRALELNMGRGLKDAMILTAQKIGSYSSDVRQEFETAVTYAGLNLGEVYAEASLSSEALAKAEVPTLYASATPIHTEVLASSGVLRQLEIPGGLKIDTEALSIPAEGSETLRFTLDREVMANFWVNSVAGRALSLSISGGSLPTGGYSSDHGLSSADSTSLRLTPGTYDVTVSDKTNYGIMPNGNDMRSRPLEFPLHMDVQPWNTRQIMGRVSLPGEREAKEVSLRVAEFDDVTGKRIKSYDPNNADAVKALDPSKPVWVVVHGREDNEGSGKMEQLARELTASGYQVLTMNWSDGAKDNAPHFGGLQGEQWIEPTATKIFEMLHALGVRGENISFGVHSWGSFVSYEIAERYKEENGFGVQAIVALDPAKDPTLGIGYDAAQVDFSKVSNVSWGFHSSMWGSVPRAMTGGKAIEIRSPDVLSPTDKHGLAVTAFANLIRLQREDPQNELTNEFRMSSLSESQNRVQCDDIYEGWMWVTSYDKTDKNGAHYVDAVPSIFTATNPDNDIPDVYRDSFFSNSVQ
;
A
#
# COMPACT_ATOMS: atom_id res chain seq x y z
N GLN A 1 -28.92 13.02 -22.75
CA GLN A 1 -28.37 11.69 -22.48
C GLN A 1 -26.98 11.65 -23.09
N GLY A 2 -25.96 11.16 -22.37
CA GLY A 2 -24.57 11.15 -22.86
C GLY A 2 -24.42 10.29 -24.11
N MET A 3 -23.52 10.69 -25.01
CA MET A 3 -23.17 9.92 -26.21
C MET A 3 -21.81 9.26 -25.97
N SER A 4 -21.72 7.94 -26.17
CA SER A 4 -20.44 7.22 -26.16
C SER A 4 -20.05 6.86 -27.58
N ILE A 5 -18.83 7.16 -28.00
CA ILE A 5 -18.28 6.77 -29.31
C ILE A 5 -17.31 5.62 -29.11
N ARG A 6 -17.42 4.55 -29.92
CA ARG A 6 -16.45 3.44 -29.94
C ARG A 6 -15.77 3.40 -31.31
N LEU A 7 -14.45 3.33 -31.31
CA LEU A 7 -13.64 3.11 -32.50
C LEU A 7 -13.16 1.65 -32.50
N ARG A 8 -13.51 0.92 -33.54
CA ARG A 8 -13.11 -0.48 -33.75
C ARG A 8 -12.49 -0.61 -35.14
N ASP A 9 -11.58 -1.56 -35.29
CA ASP A 9 -11.10 -1.94 -36.62
C ASP A 9 -12.15 -2.74 -37.40
N ALA A 10 -11.79 -3.17 -38.62
CA ALA A 10 -12.67 -3.93 -39.51
C ALA A 10 -13.09 -5.29 -38.93
N GLU A 11 -12.33 -5.85 -37.98
CA GLU A 11 -12.64 -7.10 -37.29
C GLU A 11 -13.42 -6.87 -35.97
N GLY A 12 -13.65 -5.62 -35.60
CA GLY A 12 -14.42 -5.25 -34.41
C GLY A 12 -13.57 -5.14 -33.14
N ILE A 13 -12.24 -5.13 -33.20
CA ILE A 13 -11.35 -4.99 -32.04
C ILE A 13 -11.27 -3.51 -31.65
N PRO A 14 -11.38 -3.14 -30.36
CA PRO A 14 -11.31 -1.75 -29.92
C PRO A 14 -9.93 -1.14 -30.20
N LEU A 15 -9.89 -0.01 -30.91
CA LEU A 15 -8.65 0.71 -31.21
C LEU A 15 -8.18 1.60 -30.03
N ILE A 16 -9.09 1.96 -29.12
CA ILE A 16 -8.82 2.76 -27.91
C ILE A 16 -9.58 2.11 -26.73
N GLY A 17 -8.90 1.95 -25.59
CA GLY A 17 -9.28 1.02 -24.52
C GLY A 17 -10.42 1.41 -23.58
N GLU A 18 -10.94 2.65 -23.59
CA GLU A 18 -11.97 3.08 -22.62
C GLU A 18 -13.12 3.91 -23.20
N TYR A 19 -14.26 3.92 -22.49
CA TYR A 19 -15.45 4.73 -22.80
C TYR A 19 -15.20 6.18 -22.44
N VAL A 20 -15.49 7.11 -23.36
CA VAL A 20 -15.40 8.54 -23.07
C VAL A 20 -16.80 9.15 -22.96
N SER A 21 -17.05 9.83 -21.84
CA SER A 21 -18.22 10.69 -21.62
C SER A 21 -17.82 12.16 -21.74
N PHE A 22 -18.60 12.94 -22.48
CA PHE A 22 -18.33 14.36 -22.72
C PHE A 22 -19.10 15.25 -21.73
N SER A 23 -18.43 16.26 -21.17
CA SER A 23 -19.05 17.24 -20.26
C SER A 23 -19.87 18.34 -20.96
N PRO A 24 -19.54 18.81 -22.19
CA PRO A 24 -20.45 19.64 -22.96
C PRO A 24 -21.46 18.76 -23.73
N ARG A 25 -22.75 19.10 -23.67
CA ARG A 25 -23.77 18.46 -24.52
C ARG A 25 -23.53 18.89 -25.97
N LEU A 26 -23.27 17.96 -26.88
CA LEU A 26 -23.30 18.24 -28.33
C LEU A 26 -24.69 18.76 -28.70
N GLU A 27 -24.74 19.83 -29.48
CA GLU A 27 -25.98 20.46 -29.91
C GLU A 27 -26.62 19.62 -31.02
N PRO A 28 -27.88 19.18 -30.85
CA PRO A 28 -28.59 18.46 -31.89
C PRO A 28 -28.66 19.27 -33.19
N GLY A 29 -28.29 18.65 -34.32
CA GLY A 29 -28.30 19.28 -35.63
C GLY A 29 -27.05 20.11 -36.00
N ALA A 30 -26.10 20.28 -35.08
CA ALA A 30 -24.81 20.91 -35.40
C ALA A 30 -23.86 19.93 -36.13
N LEU A 31 -23.01 20.46 -37.00
CA LEU A 31 -21.94 19.71 -37.68
C LEU A 31 -20.65 19.79 -36.88
N TYR A 32 -19.99 18.64 -36.74
CA TYR A 32 -18.72 18.50 -36.05
C TYR A 32 -17.71 17.82 -36.97
N ASP A 33 -16.48 18.32 -36.93
CA ASP A 33 -15.33 17.72 -37.60
C ASP A 33 -14.62 16.79 -36.61
N LEU A 34 -14.49 15.53 -37.00
CA LEU A 34 -13.74 14.51 -36.25
C LEU A 34 -12.43 14.24 -36.99
N THR A 35 -11.31 14.50 -36.33
CA THR A 35 -9.95 14.27 -36.87
C THR A 35 -9.23 13.27 -35.99
N VAL A 36 -8.77 12.16 -36.57
CA VAL A 36 -7.84 11.24 -35.88
C VAL A 36 -6.44 11.52 -36.38
N GLU A 37 -5.55 11.88 -35.46
CA GLU A 37 -4.13 12.09 -35.69
C GLU A 37 -3.35 10.90 -35.12
N ASP A 38 -2.45 10.33 -35.93
CA ASP A 38 -1.53 9.27 -35.51
C ASP A 38 -0.17 9.90 -35.17
N HIS A 39 0.25 9.74 -33.91
CA HIS A 39 1.52 10.23 -33.36
C HIS A 39 2.49 9.08 -33.07
N GLY A 40 2.32 7.92 -33.74
CA GLY A 40 3.21 6.76 -33.64
C GLY A 40 2.81 5.82 -32.52
N THR A 41 3.24 6.09 -31.29
CA THR A 41 2.86 5.29 -30.11
C THR A 41 1.58 5.77 -29.45
N MET A 42 1.00 6.87 -29.95
CA MET A 42 -0.25 7.46 -29.47
C MET A 42 -1.14 7.87 -30.64
N ALA A 43 -2.45 7.78 -30.46
CA ALA A 43 -3.45 8.33 -31.36
C ALA A 43 -4.23 9.43 -30.62
N ARG A 44 -4.58 10.47 -31.36
CA ARG A 44 -5.28 11.66 -30.86
C ARG A 44 -6.55 11.87 -31.66
N LEU A 45 -7.72 11.82 -31.02
CA LEU A 45 -9.01 12.16 -31.63
C LEU A 45 -9.39 13.59 -31.23
N VAL A 46 -9.48 14.48 -32.22
CA VAL A 46 -9.89 15.86 -32.07
C VAL A 46 -11.32 16.03 -32.59
N ILE A 47 -12.19 16.62 -31.78
CA ILE A 47 -13.54 17.03 -32.17
C ILE A 47 -13.55 18.55 -32.24
N ALA A 48 -13.82 19.08 -33.44
CA ALA A 48 -13.91 20.51 -33.68
C ALA A 48 -15.29 20.90 -34.21
N ARG A 49 -15.68 22.15 -33.98
CA ARG A 49 -16.81 22.80 -34.63
C ARG A 49 -16.34 24.13 -35.18
N GLU A 50 -16.57 24.37 -36.47
CA GLU A 50 -16.18 25.62 -37.14
C GLU A 50 -14.70 25.96 -36.93
N GLY A 51 -13.84 24.93 -36.94
CA GLY A 51 -12.39 25.06 -36.73
C GLY A 51 -11.95 25.25 -35.27
N LYS A 52 -12.87 25.29 -34.30
CA LYS A 52 -12.54 25.35 -32.87
C LYS A 52 -12.65 23.98 -32.22
N VAL A 53 -11.56 23.51 -31.61
CA VAL A 53 -11.54 22.25 -30.85
C VAL A 53 -12.43 22.39 -29.61
N ILE A 54 -13.37 21.46 -29.45
CA ILE A 54 -14.32 21.41 -28.33
C ILE A 54 -14.18 20.13 -27.50
N GLY A 55 -13.40 19.17 -27.98
CA GLY A 55 -13.06 17.95 -27.26
C GLY A 55 -11.85 17.28 -27.89
N GLU A 56 -11.00 16.69 -27.07
CA GLU A 56 -9.77 16.03 -27.50
C GLU A 56 -9.49 14.83 -26.61
N ILE A 57 -9.02 13.74 -27.21
CA ILE A 57 -8.67 12.51 -26.50
C ILE A 57 -7.36 12.00 -27.07
N GLU A 58 -6.39 11.67 -26.20
CA GLU A 58 -5.14 11.00 -26.56
C GLU A 58 -5.07 9.63 -25.87
N GLY A 59 -4.54 8.63 -26.57
CA GLY A 59 -4.34 7.29 -26.01
C GLY A 59 -3.24 6.52 -26.72
N ALA A 60 -2.60 5.59 -26.00
CA ALA A 60 -1.54 4.77 -26.57
C ALA A 60 -2.07 3.82 -27.66
N VAL A 61 -1.36 3.73 -28.79
CA VAL A 61 -1.62 2.74 -29.84
C VAL A 61 -0.87 1.46 -29.45
N SER A 62 -1.59 0.36 -29.30
CA SER A 62 -0.96 -0.92 -28.93
C SER A 62 0.01 -1.38 -30.03
N LEU A 63 1.29 -1.54 -29.68
CA LEU A 63 2.38 -1.84 -30.62
C LEU A 63 2.56 -3.34 -30.95
N ALA A 64 1.69 -4.23 -30.48
CA ALA A 64 1.85 -5.66 -30.74
C ALA A 64 1.19 -6.07 -32.08
N PRO A 65 1.93 -6.41 -33.14
CA PRO A 65 1.34 -7.10 -34.27
C PRO A 65 1.09 -8.55 -33.86
N LYS A 66 -0.18 -8.96 -33.81
CA LYS A 66 -0.53 -10.35 -34.05
C LYS A 66 -0.61 -10.54 -35.56
N ASP A 67 0.19 -11.47 -36.05
CA ASP A 67 0.11 -12.07 -37.38
C ASP A 67 0.39 -11.15 -38.58
N GLY A 68 1.66 -11.11 -39.00
CA GLY A 68 2.07 -11.22 -40.41
C GLY A 68 1.53 -10.25 -41.47
N HIS A 69 0.79 -9.20 -41.13
CA HIS A 69 0.23 -8.27 -42.11
C HIS A 69 0.94 -6.91 -42.08
N ILE A 70 1.34 -6.45 -43.27
CA ILE A 70 1.90 -5.12 -43.50
C ILE A 70 0.83 -4.07 -43.19
N VAL A 71 1.05 -3.29 -42.13
CA VAL A 71 0.30 -2.05 -41.89
C VAL A 71 0.66 -1.06 -43.01
N MET A 72 -0.24 -0.85 -43.97
CA MET A 72 -0.10 0.28 -44.89
C MET A 72 -0.32 1.58 -44.11
N ARG A 73 0.78 2.28 -43.82
CA ARG A 73 0.74 3.67 -43.31
C ARG A 73 0.21 4.59 -44.40
N LYS A 74 -1.00 5.10 -44.21
CA LYS A 74 -1.57 6.14 -45.08
C LYS A 74 -1.24 7.51 -44.47
N GLY A 75 -0.34 8.24 -45.10
CA GLY A 75 -0.13 9.66 -44.81
C GLY A 75 -1.32 10.48 -45.32
N GLY A 76 -2.11 11.04 -44.40
CA GLY A 76 -3.17 12.00 -44.71
C GLY A 76 -4.35 11.89 -43.75
N ALA A 77 -4.65 12.98 -43.04
CA ALA A 77 -5.80 13.10 -42.14
C ALA A 77 -7.10 12.69 -42.83
N ALA A 78 -7.84 11.75 -42.23
CA ALA A 78 -9.21 11.44 -42.64
C ALA A 78 -10.16 12.26 -41.77
N SER A 79 -11.02 13.07 -42.39
CA SER A 79 -12.10 13.80 -41.72
C SER A 79 -13.42 13.07 -41.92
N LEU A 80 -14.20 12.94 -40.85
CA LEU A 80 -15.57 12.41 -40.90
C LEU A 80 -16.54 13.49 -40.39
N GLN A 81 -17.63 13.73 -41.12
CA GLN A 81 -18.70 14.63 -40.69
C GLN A 81 -19.87 13.82 -40.13
N LEU A 82 -20.25 14.10 -38.88
CA LEU A 82 -21.36 13.44 -38.19
C LEU A 82 -22.54 14.40 -38.06
N GLN A 83 -23.72 14.00 -38.53
CA GLN A 83 -24.97 14.75 -38.33
C GLN A 83 -25.92 13.93 -37.47
N THR A 84 -26.27 14.42 -36.29
CA THR A 84 -27.16 13.70 -35.35
C THR A 84 -28.59 14.22 -35.52
N PRO A 85 -29.54 13.33 -35.89
CA PRO A 85 -30.53 12.90 -34.89
C PRO A 85 -31.01 11.44 -34.98
N SER A 86 -30.45 10.58 -35.82
CA SER A 86 -30.73 9.13 -35.86
C SER A 86 -29.67 8.41 -36.71
N ILE A 87 -28.65 7.80 -36.09
CA ILE A 87 -27.50 7.24 -36.84
C ILE A 87 -27.51 5.71 -36.82
N THR A 88 -27.65 5.12 -38.00
CA THR A 88 -27.07 3.84 -38.38
C THR A 88 -25.88 4.13 -39.31
N VAL A 89 -24.74 3.47 -39.11
CA VAL A 89 -23.57 3.57 -39.98
C VAL A 89 -23.48 2.32 -40.85
N THR A 90 -23.56 2.48 -42.18
CA THR A 90 -23.27 1.43 -43.16
C THR A 90 -22.00 1.76 -43.94
N HIS A 91 -21.10 0.78 -44.05
CA HIS A 91 -19.98 0.79 -45.01
C HIS A 91 -20.43 0.07 -46.28
N GLY A 92 -20.04 0.56 -47.46
CA GLY A 92 -20.59 0.14 -48.75
C GLY A 92 -20.39 -1.34 -49.08
N HIS A 93 -21.50 -2.08 -49.23
CA HIS A 93 -21.88 -2.79 -50.46
C HIS A 93 -23.39 -3.15 -50.38
N GLU A 94 -24.08 -3.05 -51.51
CA GLU A 94 -25.53 -3.18 -51.81
C GLU A 94 -26.49 -3.73 -50.75
N ALA A 95 -27.60 -3.00 -50.49
CA ALA A 95 -28.73 -3.45 -49.69
C ALA A 95 -30.00 -3.64 -50.53
N VAL A 96 -30.65 -4.81 -50.37
CA VAL A 96 -32.07 -5.02 -50.66
C VAL A 96 -32.89 -4.47 -49.48
N GLN A 97 -33.93 -3.67 -49.80
CA GLN A 97 -34.74 -2.91 -48.85
C GLN A 97 -35.81 -3.75 -48.12
N HIS A 98 -36.03 -3.46 -46.84
CA HIS A 98 -37.35 -3.54 -46.19
C HIS A 98 -37.55 -2.38 -45.20
N ALA A 99 -38.78 -1.83 -45.17
CA ALA A 99 -39.16 -0.64 -44.41
C ALA A 99 -39.84 -0.99 -43.07
N ALA A 100 -39.69 -0.11 -42.06
CA ALA A 100 -40.39 -0.16 -40.77
C ALA A 100 -40.82 1.27 -40.31
N PRO A 101 -41.81 1.40 -39.39
CA PRO A 101 -42.82 2.46 -39.40
C PRO A 101 -42.57 3.68 -38.49
N LYS A 102 -43.27 4.77 -38.81
CA LYS A 102 -43.25 6.09 -38.16
C LYS A 102 -43.87 6.11 -36.75
N TRP A 103 -43.27 6.89 -35.85
CA TRP A 103 -43.87 7.39 -34.60
C TRP A 103 -43.73 8.92 -34.56
N GLU A 104 -44.81 9.65 -34.28
CA GLU A 104 -44.85 11.12 -34.16
C GLU A 104 -44.53 11.55 -32.72
N SER A 105 -43.75 12.63 -32.54
CA SER A 105 -43.45 13.23 -31.23
C SER A 105 -43.82 14.72 -31.17
N ASN A 106 -44.33 15.13 -30.01
CA ASN A 106 -44.79 16.48 -29.68
C ASN A 106 -43.61 17.47 -29.45
N ALA A 107 -42.93 17.89 -30.51
CA ALA A 107 -41.95 18.98 -30.42
C ALA A 107 -42.61 20.36 -30.60
N LEU A 108 -42.22 21.34 -29.79
CA LEU A 108 -42.61 22.75 -29.97
C LEU A 108 -42.10 23.25 -31.32
N SER A 109 -42.94 24.01 -32.04
CA SER A 109 -42.61 24.47 -33.38
C SER A 109 -41.36 25.37 -33.39
N PRO A 110 -40.53 25.35 -34.44
CA PRO A 110 -39.36 26.23 -34.59
C PRO A 110 -39.64 27.71 -34.31
N LYS A 111 -40.86 28.17 -34.62
CA LYS A 111 -41.30 29.55 -34.39
C LYS A 111 -41.37 29.93 -32.90
N ALA A 112 -41.61 28.97 -32.02
CA ALA A 112 -41.62 29.19 -30.57
C ALA A 112 -40.18 29.31 -30.02
N VAL A 113 -39.22 28.63 -30.63
CA VAL A 113 -37.80 28.71 -30.29
C VAL A 113 -37.24 30.07 -30.74
N ASP A 114 -37.52 30.49 -31.97
CA ASP A 114 -37.05 31.77 -32.50
C ASP A 114 -37.58 32.97 -31.71
N THR A 115 -38.79 32.86 -31.14
CA THR A 115 -39.39 33.92 -30.32
C THR A 115 -38.68 34.11 -28.98
N VAL A 116 -38.11 33.04 -28.40
CA VAL A 116 -37.39 33.11 -27.11
C VAL A 116 -36.00 33.73 -27.28
N PHE A 117 -35.34 33.49 -28.42
CA PHE A 117 -33.98 33.98 -28.68
C PHE A 117 -33.91 35.35 -29.37
N SER A 118 -35.04 35.89 -29.83
CA SER A 118 -35.11 37.21 -30.46
C SER A 118 -35.46 38.34 -29.49
N ASP A 119 -35.78 38.03 -28.23
CA ASP A 119 -35.97 39.02 -27.17
C ASP A 119 -34.63 39.31 -26.45
N PRO A 120 -34.03 40.50 -26.65
CA PRO A 120 -32.77 40.87 -26.00
C PRO A 120 -32.87 40.90 -24.47
N HIS A 121 -34.07 41.07 -23.89
CA HIS A 121 -34.28 41.00 -22.46
C HIS A 121 -34.32 39.56 -21.94
N ALA A 122 -34.84 38.60 -22.72
CA ALA A 122 -34.79 37.17 -22.39
C ALA A 122 -33.37 36.63 -22.50
N VAL A 123 -32.61 37.07 -23.51
CA VAL A 123 -31.19 36.74 -23.68
C VAL A 123 -30.33 37.41 -22.60
N ALA A 124 -30.60 38.66 -22.23
CA ALA A 124 -29.93 39.32 -21.10
C ALA A 124 -30.30 38.68 -19.75
N ALA A 125 -31.51 38.14 -19.58
CA ALA A 125 -31.90 37.37 -18.39
C ALA A 125 -31.22 36.00 -18.34
N LEU A 126 -30.95 35.36 -19.49
CA LEU A 126 -30.18 34.11 -19.58
C LEU A 126 -28.67 34.32 -19.40
N LEU A 127 -28.12 35.45 -19.87
CA LEU A 127 -26.69 35.78 -19.76
C LEU A 127 -26.32 36.46 -18.43
N ASN A 128 -27.25 37.14 -17.77
CA ASN A 128 -27.07 37.67 -16.41
C ASN A 128 -27.62 36.74 -15.30
N ALA A 129 -27.99 35.51 -15.64
CA ALA A 129 -28.24 34.46 -14.65
C ALA A 129 -26.92 33.88 -14.12
N GLU A 130 -26.03 34.72 -13.58
CA GLU A 130 -25.39 34.28 -12.34
C GLU A 130 -26.55 34.11 -11.38
N ALA A 131 -26.99 32.88 -11.16
CA ALA A 131 -27.96 32.59 -10.12
C ALA A 131 -27.44 33.31 -8.88
N VAL A 132 -28.15 34.35 -8.41
CA VAL A 132 -27.80 35.06 -7.20
C VAL A 132 -27.81 34.00 -6.12
N VAL A 133 -26.63 33.47 -5.81
CA VAL A 133 -26.49 32.35 -4.90
C VAL A 133 -26.85 32.94 -3.55
N GLN A 134 -28.09 32.67 -3.12
CA GLN A 134 -28.59 33.18 -1.87
C GLN A 134 -27.67 32.66 -0.76
N PRO A 135 -27.11 33.54 0.08
CA PRO A 135 -26.27 33.10 1.20
C PRO A 135 -27.02 32.06 2.03
N ILE A 136 -26.33 30.97 2.40
CA ILE A 136 -26.91 29.99 3.31
C ILE A 136 -27.17 30.69 4.65
N THR A 137 -28.39 30.55 5.15
CA THR A 137 -28.78 31.05 6.46
C THR A 137 -28.92 29.89 7.43
N LYS A 138 -28.94 30.18 8.74
CA LYS A 138 -29.16 29.18 9.80
C LYS A 138 -30.44 28.34 9.63
N ASP A 139 -31.41 28.84 8.85
CA ASP A 139 -32.70 28.19 8.62
C ASP A 139 -32.71 27.35 7.32
N ASP A 140 -31.57 27.25 6.62
CA ASP A 140 -31.45 26.46 5.39
C ASP A 140 -31.62 24.96 5.71
N PRO A 141 -32.64 24.28 5.12
CA PRO A 141 -32.94 22.89 5.43
C PRO A 141 -31.79 21.93 5.11
N ARG A 142 -30.89 22.30 4.19
CA ARG A 142 -29.74 21.49 3.78
C ARG A 142 -28.71 21.32 4.90
N LEU A 143 -28.63 22.27 5.83
CA LEU A 143 -27.70 22.21 6.98
C LEU A 143 -27.95 20.98 7.88
N ARG A 144 -29.17 20.43 7.88
CA ARG A 144 -29.52 19.23 8.66
C ARG A 144 -28.92 17.95 8.09
N ASN A 145 -28.60 17.94 6.79
CA ASN A 145 -28.06 16.76 6.09
C ASN A 145 -26.54 16.72 6.14
N LEU A 146 -25.88 17.84 6.44
CA LEU A 146 -24.47 17.86 6.76
C LEU A 146 -24.33 17.45 8.23
N THR A 147 -23.66 16.34 8.53
CA THR A 147 -23.25 16.08 9.93
C THR A 147 -22.00 16.90 10.24
N SER A 148 -21.62 17.06 11.52
CA SER A 148 -20.30 17.64 11.85
C SER A 148 -19.23 16.70 11.29
N THR A 149 -18.75 17.02 10.09
CA THR A 149 -17.99 16.11 9.24
C THR A 149 -16.62 15.82 9.81
N ASP A 150 -16.40 14.58 10.23
CA ASP A 150 -15.07 14.00 10.30
C ASP A 150 -14.77 13.44 8.90
N TYR A 151 -14.17 14.25 8.02
CA TYR A 151 -13.75 13.85 6.66
C TYR A 151 -12.53 12.91 6.73
N GLY A 152 -12.64 11.82 7.49
CA GLY A 152 -11.55 10.89 7.81
C GLY A 152 -11.07 10.00 6.67
N SER A 153 -11.80 9.91 5.54
CA SER A 153 -11.32 9.14 4.38
C SER A 153 -10.39 9.99 3.49
N LEU A 154 -9.09 9.68 3.55
CA LEU A 154 -7.98 10.43 2.95
C LEU A 154 -8.14 10.68 1.43
N ALA A 155 -8.75 9.77 0.67
CA ALA A 155 -8.86 9.85 -0.79
C ALA A 155 -9.97 10.79 -1.29
N LEU A 156 -11.09 10.88 -0.57
CA LEU A 156 -12.17 11.82 -0.92
C LEU A 156 -11.86 13.23 -0.40
N ALA A 157 -11.16 13.33 0.74
CA ALA A 157 -10.67 14.60 1.26
C ALA A 157 -9.64 15.26 0.33
N SER A 158 -8.72 14.50 -0.29
CA SER A 158 -7.73 15.07 -1.23
C SER A 158 -8.37 15.62 -2.51
N THR A 159 -9.32 14.87 -3.08
CA THR A 159 -10.04 15.28 -4.29
C THR A 159 -10.86 16.55 -4.05
N GLU A 160 -11.59 16.61 -2.93
CA GLU A 160 -12.39 17.79 -2.59
C GLU A 160 -11.50 18.99 -2.26
N ARG A 161 -10.36 18.82 -1.57
CA ARG A 161 -9.41 19.92 -1.32
C ARG A 161 -8.86 20.53 -2.60
N SER A 162 -8.41 19.70 -3.54
CA SER A 162 -7.92 20.17 -4.84
C SER A 162 -9.01 20.91 -5.62
N ARG A 163 -10.25 20.44 -5.53
CA ARG A 163 -11.38 21.09 -6.19
C ARG A 163 -11.75 22.41 -5.54
N LEU A 164 -11.85 22.46 -4.21
CA LEU A 164 -12.10 23.70 -3.46
C LEU A 164 -11.02 24.75 -3.75
N PHE A 165 -9.76 24.33 -3.82
CA PHE A 165 -8.68 25.21 -4.24
C PHE A 165 -8.92 25.76 -5.65
N GLY A 166 -9.19 24.88 -6.63
CA GLY A 166 -9.44 25.28 -8.03
C GLY A 166 -10.67 26.17 -8.23
N ASP A 167 -11.72 25.98 -7.43
CA ASP A 167 -12.93 26.80 -7.43
C ASP A 167 -12.71 28.17 -6.72
N SER A 168 -11.66 28.29 -5.91
CA SER A 168 -11.39 29.47 -5.09
C SER A 168 -10.70 30.62 -5.83
N ARG A 169 -10.85 31.84 -5.30
CA ARG A 169 -10.06 33.00 -5.74
C ARG A 169 -8.55 32.87 -5.52
N PHE A 170 -8.12 31.86 -4.75
CA PHE A 170 -6.72 31.57 -4.47
C PHE A 170 -6.10 30.59 -5.49
N ALA A 171 -6.92 30.03 -6.41
CA ALA A 171 -6.43 29.20 -7.49
C ALA A 171 -5.40 29.97 -8.34
N ILE A 172 -4.27 29.33 -8.62
CA ILE A 172 -3.21 29.90 -9.47
C ILE A 172 -3.32 29.26 -10.85
N SER A 173 -3.83 30.01 -11.83
CA SER A 173 -4.00 29.54 -13.21
C SER A 173 -2.66 29.29 -13.91
N THR A 174 -2.64 28.48 -14.97
CA THR A 174 -1.42 28.22 -15.76
C THR A 174 -0.75 29.51 -16.26
N ASP A 175 -1.52 30.52 -16.66
CA ASP A 175 -0.98 31.83 -17.07
C ASP A 175 -0.34 32.57 -15.90
N GLN A 176 -0.94 32.49 -14.71
CA GLN A 176 -0.35 33.02 -13.49
C GLN A 176 0.92 32.25 -13.10
N GLN A 177 0.97 30.92 -13.25
CA GLN A 177 2.17 30.12 -12.98
C GLN A 177 3.33 30.57 -13.87
N ASN A 178 3.08 30.76 -15.17
CA ASN A 178 4.08 31.29 -16.11
C ASN A 178 4.57 32.69 -15.71
N THR A 179 3.66 33.55 -15.25
CA THR A 179 3.99 34.90 -14.74
C THR A 179 4.71 34.86 -13.39
N ILE A 180 4.45 33.85 -12.56
CA ILE A 180 5.11 33.67 -11.27
C ILE A 180 6.55 33.22 -11.47
N ALA A 181 6.81 32.34 -12.44
CA ALA A 181 8.17 31.91 -12.77
C ALA A 181 9.08 33.11 -13.09
N THR A 182 8.58 34.13 -13.79
CA THR A 182 9.35 35.35 -14.12
C THR A 182 9.70 36.21 -12.90
N ARG A 183 9.12 35.93 -11.73
CA ARG A 183 9.46 36.64 -10.48
C ARG A 183 10.71 36.08 -9.83
N HIS A 184 11.14 34.87 -10.21
CA HIS A 184 12.37 34.30 -9.70
C HIS A 184 13.58 35.09 -10.25
N PRO A 185 14.54 35.53 -9.40
CA PRO A 185 15.62 36.45 -9.81
C PRO A 185 16.51 35.96 -10.96
N GLU A 186 16.62 34.63 -11.11
CA GLU A 186 17.45 33.98 -12.12
C GLU A 186 16.69 33.58 -13.39
N TYR A 187 15.36 33.71 -13.41
CA TYR A 187 14.55 33.30 -14.54
C TYR A 187 14.68 34.28 -15.72
N GLY A 188 14.89 33.76 -16.93
CA GLY A 188 14.99 34.54 -18.17
C GLY A 188 16.39 35.12 -18.45
N ARG A 189 17.43 34.68 -17.73
CA ARG A 189 18.82 35.15 -17.93
C ARG A 189 19.57 34.45 -19.09
N GLY A 190 18.84 33.80 -20.00
CA GLY A 190 19.39 33.18 -21.20
C GLY A 190 19.95 31.76 -21.02
N ASN A 191 19.65 31.10 -19.89
CA ASN A 191 19.98 29.70 -19.66
C ASN A 191 18.69 28.86 -19.56
N GLY A 192 18.33 28.20 -20.66
CA GLY A 192 17.10 27.41 -20.75
C GLY A 192 17.03 26.23 -19.75
N GLY A 193 18.18 25.72 -19.27
CA GLY A 193 18.20 24.69 -18.23
C GLY A 193 17.75 25.24 -16.87
N VAL A 194 18.27 26.41 -16.48
CA VAL A 194 17.89 27.08 -15.22
C VAL A 194 16.42 27.49 -15.23
N ASP A 195 15.91 27.98 -16.36
CA ASP A 195 14.49 28.33 -16.50
C ASP A 195 13.58 27.09 -16.37
N SER A 196 14.03 25.93 -16.85
CA SER A 196 13.32 24.65 -16.71
C SER A 196 13.30 24.15 -15.27
N ASP A 197 14.44 24.23 -14.57
CA ASP A 197 14.55 23.83 -13.16
C ASP A 197 13.67 24.72 -12.27
N ILE A 198 13.71 26.05 -12.47
CA ILE A 198 12.85 27.00 -11.75
C ILE A 198 11.36 26.69 -11.95
N ARG A 199 10.94 26.33 -13.17
CA ARG A 199 9.53 25.96 -13.44
C ARG A 199 9.15 24.66 -12.74
N THR A 200 10.06 23.69 -12.70
CA THR A 200 9.83 22.40 -12.04
C THR A 200 9.70 22.60 -10.53
N ASP A 201 10.61 23.35 -9.93
CA ASP A 201 10.56 23.71 -8.51
C ASP A 201 9.29 24.49 -8.18
N LEU A 202 8.94 25.49 -9.02
CA LEU A 202 7.70 26.23 -8.85
C LEU A 202 6.48 25.32 -8.88
N GLY A 203 6.43 24.32 -9.78
CA GLY A 203 5.35 23.34 -9.84
C GLY A 203 5.20 22.55 -8.54
N ASN A 204 6.30 22.02 -8.01
CA ASN A 204 6.31 21.27 -6.75
C ASN A 204 5.85 22.15 -5.57
N LEU A 205 6.37 23.37 -5.50
CA LEU A 205 6.02 24.32 -4.47
C LEU A 205 4.54 24.73 -4.53
N LEU A 206 4.01 24.97 -5.73
CA LEU A 206 2.60 25.29 -5.93
C LEU A 206 1.68 24.12 -5.59
N GLY A 207 2.12 22.87 -5.78
CA GLY A 207 1.40 21.69 -5.28
C GLY A 207 1.23 21.72 -3.76
N ALA A 208 2.30 22.02 -3.03
CA ALA A 208 2.23 22.16 -1.57
C ALA A 208 1.33 23.34 -1.14
N TYR A 209 1.36 24.46 -1.87
CA TYR A 209 0.47 25.60 -1.63
C TYR A 209 -1.01 25.24 -1.83
N GLN A 210 -1.33 24.59 -2.95
CA GLN A 210 -2.68 24.10 -3.26
C GLN A 210 -3.21 23.20 -2.14
N ASP A 211 -2.39 22.26 -1.65
CA ASP A 211 -2.79 21.36 -0.58
C ASP A 211 -3.10 22.10 0.72
N VAL A 212 -2.24 23.04 1.13
CA VAL A 212 -2.43 23.80 2.38
C VAL A 212 -3.64 24.74 2.28
N VAL A 213 -3.82 25.44 1.15
CA VAL A 213 -4.96 26.35 0.96
C VAL A 213 -6.26 25.55 0.83
N GLY A 214 -6.27 24.44 0.09
CA GLY A 214 -7.44 23.56 0.00
C GLY A 214 -7.86 22.99 1.36
N ASP A 215 -6.90 22.61 2.20
CA ASP A 215 -7.15 22.17 3.58
C ASP A 215 -7.69 23.31 4.45
N ALA A 216 -7.10 24.51 4.35
CA ALA A 216 -7.56 25.68 5.09
C ALA A 216 -8.98 26.10 4.69
N LEU A 217 -9.33 26.06 3.40
CA LEU A 217 -10.69 26.31 2.92
C LEU A 217 -11.68 25.28 3.46
N MET A 218 -11.30 24.00 3.53
CA MET A 218 -12.14 22.96 4.12
C MET A 218 -12.38 23.21 5.61
N ARG A 219 -11.34 23.53 6.39
CA ARG A 219 -11.48 23.88 7.82
C ARG A 219 -12.26 25.18 8.02
N GLY A 220 -12.10 26.17 7.13
CA GLY A 220 -12.90 27.38 7.13
C GLY A 220 -14.39 27.10 6.91
N MET A 221 -14.75 26.15 6.04
CA MET A 221 -16.14 25.73 5.86
C MET A 221 -16.69 25.02 7.10
N GLU A 222 -15.88 24.22 7.81
CA GLU A 222 -16.28 23.59 9.08
C GLU A 222 -16.61 24.65 10.15
N VAL A 223 -15.82 25.73 10.23
CA VAL A 223 -16.11 26.87 11.11
C VAL A 223 -17.45 27.50 10.74
N GLN A 224 -17.69 27.77 9.45
CA GLN A 224 -18.94 28.37 8.97
C GLN A 224 -20.16 27.45 9.23
N LEU A 225 -19.99 26.14 9.07
CA LEU A 225 -21.03 25.16 9.33
C LEU A 225 -21.39 25.10 10.82
N ALA A 226 -20.38 25.10 11.70
CA ALA A 226 -20.57 25.14 13.14
C ALA A 226 -21.30 26.43 13.56
N GLU A 227 -20.93 27.58 12.98
CA GLU A 227 -21.59 28.87 13.22
C GLU A 227 -23.07 28.84 12.80
N LEU A 228 -23.36 28.36 11.59
CA LEU A 228 -24.73 28.29 11.05
C LEU A 228 -25.63 27.32 11.85
N LYS A 229 -25.06 26.28 12.44
CA LYS A 229 -25.77 25.31 13.29
C LYS A 229 -25.88 25.71 14.77
N GLY A 230 -25.17 26.77 15.19
CA GLY A 230 -25.08 27.13 16.60
C GLY A 230 -24.25 26.15 17.44
N GLU A 231 -23.30 25.45 16.82
CA GLU A 231 -22.34 24.56 17.48
C GLU A 231 -21.11 25.35 17.99
N SER A 232 -20.27 24.70 18.81
CA SER A 232 -19.02 25.33 19.30
C SER A 232 -18.03 25.56 18.16
N LEU A 233 -17.52 26.78 18.04
CA LEU A 233 -16.50 27.15 17.05
C LEU A 233 -15.08 26.74 17.47
N GLN A 234 -14.86 26.33 18.72
CA GLN A 234 -13.52 26.17 19.27
C GLN A 234 -12.69 25.15 18.48
N LYS A 235 -13.18 23.91 18.36
CA LYS A 235 -12.48 22.82 17.66
C LYS A 235 -12.19 23.14 16.17
N PRO A 236 -13.17 23.55 15.34
CA PRO A 236 -12.87 23.85 13.94
C PRO A 236 -11.95 25.08 13.78
N MET A 237 -12.04 26.05 14.70
CA MET A 237 -11.12 27.20 14.69
C MET A 237 -9.68 26.79 15.06
N GLU A 238 -9.51 25.92 16.06
CA GLU A 238 -8.20 25.35 16.42
C GLU A 238 -7.58 24.56 15.25
N MET A 239 -8.39 23.79 14.50
CA MET A 239 -7.92 23.08 13.32
C MET A 239 -7.53 24.02 12.18
N LEU A 240 -8.30 25.08 11.95
CA LEU A 240 -7.94 26.12 10.98
C LEU A 240 -6.63 26.82 11.38
N ASP A 241 -6.48 27.17 12.65
CA ASP A 241 -5.27 27.78 13.19
C ASP A 241 -4.07 26.84 13.11
N PHE A 242 -4.27 25.53 13.30
CA PHE A 242 -3.23 24.54 13.08
C PHE A 242 -2.77 24.48 11.62
N VAL A 243 -3.70 24.43 10.65
CA VAL A 243 -3.34 24.42 9.22
C VAL A 243 -2.60 25.70 8.84
N LEU A 244 -3.12 26.86 9.24
CA LEU A 244 -2.54 28.17 8.92
C LEU A 244 -1.29 28.51 9.75
N GLY A 245 -1.08 27.88 10.89
CA GLY A 245 0.10 28.08 11.72
C GLY A 245 1.21 27.11 11.33
N THR A 246 0.92 25.81 11.42
CA THR A 246 1.90 24.74 11.29
C THR A 246 2.20 24.42 9.83
N ARG A 247 1.18 24.21 8.98
CA ARG A 247 1.42 23.81 7.58
C ARG A 247 1.83 24.99 6.69
N ALA A 248 1.25 26.17 6.93
CA ALA A 248 1.60 27.39 6.19
C ALA A 248 3.01 27.93 6.51
N SER A 249 3.58 27.54 7.66
CA SER A 249 4.98 27.86 8.01
C SER A 249 5.99 26.87 7.44
N GLY A 250 5.53 25.88 6.66
CA GLY A 250 6.40 24.88 6.03
C GLY A 250 7.41 25.49 5.05
N ARG A 251 8.56 24.83 4.89
CA ARG A 251 9.67 25.27 4.03
C ARG A 251 9.20 25.68 2.63
N SER A 252 8.38 24.86 1.98
CA SER A 252 7.88 25.10 0.62
C SER A 252 7.09 26.40 0.51
N ILE A 253 6.26 26.71 1.50
CA ILE A 253 5.48 27.96 1.53
C ILE A 253 6.39 29.16 1.79
N GLY A 254 7.39 29.01 2.67
CA GLY A 254 8.42 30.03 2.90
C GLY A 254 9.24 30.33 1.65
N GLU A 255 9.55 29.31 0.84
CA GLU A 255 10.27 29.44 -0.43
C GLU A 255 9.41 30.12 -1.51
N LEU A 256 8.11 29.77 -1.62
CA LEU A 256 7.16 30.49 -2.49
C LEU A 256 7.07 31.98 -2.16
N ALA A 257 6.94 32.31 -0.87
CA ALA A 257 6.87 33.69 -0.43
C ALA A 257 8.18 34.44 -0.73
N ARG A 258 9.32 33.80 -0.48
CA ARG A 258 10.64 34.41 -0.66
C ARG A 258 10.97 34.65 -2.13
N TRP A 259 10.90 33.60 -2.94
CA TRP A 259 11.43 33.57 -4.30
C TRP A 259 10.41 33.95 -5.36
N PHE A 260 9.14 33.61 -5.14
CA PHE A 260 8.07 33.76 -6.13
C PHE A 260 7.02 34.81 -5.74
N LYS A 261 7.16 35.41 -4.53
CA LYS A 261 6.25 36.42 -3.98
C LYS A 261 4.80 35.94 -3.92
N VAL A 262 4.60 34.66 -3.63
CA VAL A 262 3.27 34.06 -3.39
C VAL A 262 3.07 33.97 -1.89
N SER A 263 2.12 34.74 -1.34
CA SER A 263 1.78 34.73 0.08
C SER A 263 0.59 33.84 0.38
N MET A 264 0.56 33.28 1.58
CA MET A 264 -0.62 32.58 2.10
C MET A 264 -1.77 33.57 2.33
N PRO A 265 -3.02 33.19 2.01
CA PRO A 265 -4.18 33.98 2.41
C PRO A 265 -4.24 34.08 3.93
N SER A 266 -4.66 35.24 4.43
CA SER A 266 -4.94 35.43 5.85
C SER A 266 -6.12 34.57 6.30
N LYS A 267 -6.20 34.30 7.61
CA LYS A 267 -7.31 33.59 8.22
C LYS A 267 -8.68 34.18 7.85
N ASN A 268 -8.78 35.51 7.83
CA ASN A 268 -10.02 36.20 7.44
C ASN A 268 -10.35 35.97 5.96
N GLU A 269 -9.37 36.03 5.07
CA GLU A 269 -9.58 35.77 3.64
C GLU A 269 -10.01 34.32 3.39
N ILE A 270 -9.45 33.35 4.13
CA ILE A 270 -9.88 31.95 4.09
C ILE A 270 -11.33 31.81 4.57
N LEU A 271 -11.70 32.43 5.70
CA LEU A 271 -13.07 32.34 6.23
C LEU A 271 -14.10 32.96 5.27
N GLU A 272 -13.79 34.12 4.68
CA GLU A 272 -14.64 34.76 3.66
C GLU A 272 -14.85 33.86 2.44
N GLU A 273 -13.74 33.32 1.90
CA GLU A 273 -13.80 32.47 0.71
C GLU A 273 -14.51 31.15 1.03
N SER A 274 -14.26 30.57 2.20
CA SER A 274 -14.91 29.35 2.65
C SER A 274 -16.43 29.52 2.78
N ARG A 275 -16.90 30.69 3.24
CA ARG A 275 -18.34 31.01 3.29
C ARG A 275 -18.96 31.04 1.90
N LEU A 276 -18.26 31.64 0.93
CA LEU A 276 -18.69 31.65 -0.47
C LEU A 276 -18.71 30.23 -1.04
N MET A 277 -17.68 29.43 -0.78
CA MET A 277 -17.56 28.05 -1.24
C MET A 277 -18.64 27.15 -0.65
N LEU A 278 -18.93 27.27 0.65
CA LEU A 278 -20.01 26.53 1.29
C LEU A 278 -21.34 26.84 0.61
N THR A 279 -21.60 28.12 0.33
CA THR A 279 -22.82 28.55 -0.37
C THR A 279 -22.92 27.98 -1.78
N LYS A 280 -21.84 27.98 -2.54
CA LYS A 280 -21.80 27.44 -3.91
C LYS A 280 -21.87 25.91 -3.95
N ASN A 281 -21.35 25.23 -2.94
CA ASN A 281 -21.06 23.79 -2.99
C ASN A 281 -21.85 22.92 -2.00
N ILE A 282 -22.75 23.48 -1.17
CA ILE A 282 -23.48 22.71 -0.13
C ILE A 282 -24.17 21.45 -0.66
N ASP A 283 -24.83 21.52 -1.82
CA ASP A 283 -25.52 20.36 -2.40
C ASP A 283 -24.53 19.25 -2.81
N ARG A 284 -23.35 19.64 -3.32
CA ARG A 284 -22.25 18.75 -3.66
C ARG A 284 -21.65 18.11 -2.42
N LEU A 285 -21.43 18.90 -1.37
CA LEU A 285 -20.87 18.40 -0.10
C LEU A 285 -21.80 17.37 0.54
N ILE A 286 -23.12 17.57 0.50
CA ILE A 286 -24.10 16.59 0.95
C ILE A 286 -23.98 15.29 0.14
N ALA A 287 -23.96 15.38 -1.19
CA ALA A 287 -23.81 14.21 -2.05
C ALA A 287 -22.48 13.45 -1.79
N ASN A 288 -21.39 14.19 -1.61
CA ASN A 288 -20.09 13.60 -1.26
C ASN A 288 -20.13 12.92 0.11
N GLN A 289 -20.82 13.52 1.09
CA GLN A 289 -20.95 12.92 2.42
C GLN A 289 -21.77 11.63 2.39
N GLU A 290 -22.81 11.54 1.56
CA GLU A 290 -23.55 10.30 1.33
C GLU A 290 -22.66 9.23 0.69
N VAL A 291 -21.82 9.61 -0.27
CA VAL A 291 -20.82 8.71 -0.88
C VAL A 291 -19.78 8.26 0.16
N VAL A 292 -19.26 9.16 0.99
CA VAL A 292 -18.32 8.83 2.07
C VAL A 292 -18.99 7.93 3.10
N ALA A 293 -20.24 8.18 3.49
CA ALA A 293 -20.95 7.34 4.44
C ALA A 293 -21.22 5.95 3.85
N ALA A 294 -21.58 5.87 2.57
CA ALA A 294 -21.74 4.60 1.85
C ALA A 294 -20.39 3.88 1.67
N GLN A 295 -19.31 4.61 1.41
CA GLN A 295 -17.96 4.05 1.28
C GLN A 295 -17.44 3.60 2.63
N ASN A 296 -17.53 4.41 3.69
CA ASN A 296 -17.17 4.02 5.05
C ASN A 296 -18.00 2.81 5.49
N TRP A 297 -19.29 2.76 5.16
CA TRP A 297 -20.14 1.59 5.41
C TRP A 297 -19.63 0.37 4.65
N LYS A 298 -19.25 0.49 3.38
CA LYS A 298 -18.58 -0.58 2.61
C LYS A 298 -17.21 -0.94 3.20
N ASP A 299 -16.37 0.01 3.56
CA ASP A 299 -15.05 -0.23 4.15
C ASP A 299 -15.17 -0.94 5.50
N THR A 300 -16.22 -0.65 6.28
CA THR A 300 -16.51 -1.34 7.55
C THR A 300 -17.29 -2.65 7.37
N HIS A 301 -17.96 -2.88 6.24
CA HIS A 301 -18.90 -4.02 6.07
C HIS A 301 -18.78 -4.81 4.74
N GLY A 302 -17.79 -4.53 3.87
CA GLY A 302 -17.58 -5.23 2.58
C GLY A 302 -16.66 -4.52 1.54
N ALA A 303 -15.49 -5.15 1.30
CA ALA A 303 -14.60 -5.08 0.13
C ALA A 303 -13.90 -3.76 -0.30
N THR A 304 -12.67 -3.96 -0.77
CA THR A 304 -11.51 -3.12 -1.11
C THR A 304 -11.76 -1.78 -1.86
N PRO A 305 -11.08 -0.67 -1.50
CA PRO A 305 -11.06 0.56 -2.28
C PRO A 305 -9.79 0.73 -3.15
N GLN A 306 -9.98 1.09 -4.42
CA GLN A 306 -8.94 1.52 -5.38
C GLN A 306 -8.47 2.95 -5.09
N ALA A 307 -7.19 3.24 -5.34
CA ALA A 307 -6.60 4.58 -5.17
C ALA A 307 -5.79 5.05 -6.40
N PRO A 308 -5.60 6.38 -6.56
CA PRO A 308 -5.33 7.05 -7.84
C PRO A 308 -3.84 7.38 -8.11
N ILE A 309 -3.56 7.73 -9.37
CA ILE A 309 -2.25 7.85 -10.04
C ILE A 309 -1.61 9.25 -9.86
N VAL A 310 -0.31 9.33 -9.54
CA VAL A 310 0.55 10.54 -9.75
C VAL A 310 1.98 10.12 -10.17
N SER A 311 2.69 10.98 -10.91
CA SER A 311 3.81 10.64 -11.82
C SER A 311 5.25 10.76 -11.27
N ARG A 312 6.14 10.01 -11.94
CA ARG A 312 7.59 9.75 -11.73
C ARG A 312 8.54 10.97 -11.70
N ALA A 313 8.06 12.19 -11.92
CA ALA A 313 8.89 13.40 -11.88
C ALA A 313 9.22 13.87 -10.45
N LEU A 314 8.46 13.41 -9.45
CA LEU A 314 8.62 13.80 -8.05
C LEU A 314 9.82 13.11 -7.37
N GLU A 315 10.15 11.87 -7.77
CA GLU A 315 11.21 11.06 -7.15
C GLU A 315 12.63 11.54 -7.48
N LEU A 316 12.89 12.00 -8.70
CA LEU A 316 14.21 12.49 -9.09
C LEU A 316 14.59 13.82 -8.41
N ASN A 317 13.60 14.62 -8.00
CA ASN A 317 13.81 15.91 -7.36
C ASN A 317 14.05 15.79 -5.83
N MET A 318 13.53 14.76 -5.18
CA MET A 318 13.73 14.54 -3.74
C MET A 318 15.16 14.10 -3.39
N GLY A 319 15.81 13.31 -4.24
CA GLY A 319 17.20 12.85 -4.02
C GLY A 319 18.23 14.00 -4.02
N ARG A 320 18.06 14.99 -4.89
CA ARG A 320 18.92 16.20 -4.90
C ARG A 320 18.66 17.10 -3.68
N GLY A 321 17.39 17.30 -3.33
CA GLY A 321 17.01 18.13 -2.18
C GLY A 321 17.50 17.60 -0.83
N LEU A 322 17.61 16.27 -0.68
CA LEU A 322 18.11 15.64 0.55
C LEU A 322 19.63 15.85 0.74
N LYS A 323 20.44 15.68 -0.31
CA LYS A 323 21.90 15.91 -0.24
C LYS A 323 22.21 17.36 0.13
N ASP A 324 21.54 18.32 -0.49
CA ASP A 324 21.74 19.75 -0.21
C ASP A 324 21.34 20.13 1.22
N ALA A 325 20.26 19.54 1.76
CA ALA A 325 19.84 19.74 3.14
C ALA A 325 20.86 19.19 4.14
N MET A 326 21.47 18.04 3.84
CA MET A 326 22.52 17.44 4.67
C MET A 326 23.80 18.28 4.64
N ILE A 327 24.19 18.84 3.50
CA ILE A 327 25.34 19.76 3.38
C ILE A 327 25.13 21.05 4.20
N LEU A 328 23.94 21.65 4.13
CA LEU A 328 23.60 22.84 4.93
C LEU A 328 23.60 22.57 6.44
N THR A 329 23.20 21.36 6.83
CA THR A 329 23.19 20.93 8.24
C THR A 329 24.61 20.65 8.72
N ALA A 330 25.44 19.99 7.90
CA ALA A 330 26.86 19.76 8.17
C ALA A 330 27.61 21.06 8.48
N GLN A 331 27.35 22.16 7.76
CA GLN A 331 27.98 23.47 8.03
C GLN A 331 27.79 23.97 9.47
N LYS A 332 26.71 23.56 10.13
CA LYS A 332 26.38 23.96 11.50
C LYS A 332 26.68 22.87 12.52
N ILE A 333 26.87 21.61 12.10
CA ILE A 333 26.98 20.46 13.03
C ILE A 333 28.22 20.55 13.95
N GLY A 334 29.26 21.26 13.51
CA GLY A 334 30.48 21.49 14.29
C GLY A 334 30.24 22.24 15.62
N SER A 335 29.15 23.01 15.74
CA SER A 335 28.82 23.76 16.95
C SER A 335 27.87 23.03 17.91
N TYR A 336 27.38 21.83 17.55
CA TYR A 336 26.51 21.02 18.40
C TYR A 336 27.32 20.02 19.23
N SER A 337 26.66 19.40 20.21
CA SER A 337 27.25 18.36 21.06
C SER A 337 27.70 17.15 20.23
N SER A 338 28.58 16.33 20.81
CA SER A 338 29.05 15.07 20.19
C SER A 338 27.91 14.16 19.75
N ASP A 339 26.83 14.11 20.56
CA ASP A 339 25.74 13.16 20.37
C ASP A 339 24.87 13.56 19.17
N VAL A 340 24.57 14.85 19.02
CA VAL A 340 23.85 15.40 17.86
C VAL A 340 24.68 15.27 16.58
N ARG A 341 26.01 15.38 16.69
CA ARG A 341 26.91 15.14 15.56
C ARG A 341 26.88 13.67 15.14
N GLN A 342 26.90 12.74 16.10
CA GLN A 342 26.82 11.31 15.82
C GLN A 342 25.48 10.91 15.20
N GLU A 343 24.37 11.50 15.64
CA GLU A 343 23.05 11.29 15.02
C GLU A 343 23.01 11.82 13.57
N PHE A 344 23.58 13.00 13.31
CA PHE A 344 23.69 13.55 11.96
C PHE A 344 24.53 12.64 11.04
N GLU A 345 25.69 12.18 11.51
CA GLU A 345 26.58 11.29 10.74
C GLU A 345 25.91 9.93 10.42
N THR A 346 25.12 9.43 11.37
CA THR A 346 24.30 8.23 11.19
C THR A 346 23.21 8.46 10.15
N ALA A 347 22.51 9.62 10.21
CA ALA A 347 21.47 9.98 9.25
C ALA A 347 21.99 10.16 7.81
N VAL A 348 23.18 10.74 7.66
CA VAL A 348 23.85 10.88 6.34
C VAL A 348 24.19 9.50 5.76
N THR A 349 24.68 8.59 6.61
CA THR A 349 25.03 7.21 6.21
C THR A 349 23.78 6.41 5.87
N TYR A 350 22.71 6.53 6.67
CA TYR A 350 21.42 5.89 6.43
C TYR A 350 20.76 6.36 5.12
N ALA A 351 20.95 7.63 4.76
CA ALA A 351 20.50 8.19 3.48
C ALA A 351 21.34 7.72 2.27
N GLY A 352 22.31 6.82 2.45
CA GLY A 352 23.20 6.34 1.39
C GLY A 352 24.17 7.40 0.87
N LEU A 353 24.37 8.50 1.60
CA LEU A 353 25.27 9.58 1.20
C LEU A 353 26.68 9.35 1.76
N ASN A 354 27.69 9.73 1.00
CA ASN A 354 29.07 9.68 1.49
C ASN A 354 29.30 10.82 2.48
N LEU A 355 29.51 10.48 3.75
CA LEU A 355 29.73 11.44 4.82
C LEU A 355 30.93 12.37 4.57
N GLY A 356 32.00 11.84 3.95
CA GLY A 356 33.17 12.62 3.56
C GLY A 356 32.86 13.65 2.48
N GLU A 357 32.02 13.31 1.49
CA GLU A 357 31.57 14.26 0.46
C GLU A 357 30.67 15.35 1.06
N VAL A 358 29.72 14.98 1.94
CA VAL A 358 28.84 15.94 2.61
C VAL A 358 29.65 16.93 3.45
N TYR A 359 30.66 16.48 4.20
CA TYR A 359 31.54 17.36 4.96
C TYR A 359 32.49 18.19 4.09
N ALA A 360 33.03 17.61 3.02
CA ALA A 360 33.90 18.32 2.08
C ALA A 360 33.15 19.44 1.35
N GLU A 361 31.92 19.16 0.89
CA GLU A 361 31.04 20.13 0.24
C GLU A 361 30.55 21.20 1.24
N ALA A 362 30.41 20.85 2.53
CA ALA A 362 30.15 21.81 3.60
C ALA A 362 31.37 22.70 3.97
N SER A 363 32.52 22.53 3.32
CA SER A 363 33.77 23.26 3.60
C SER A 363 34.31 23.10 5.03
N LEU A 364 33.99 21.98 5.69
CA LEU A 364 34.57 21.65 6.99
C LEU A 364 35.80 20.76 6.77
N SER A 365 37.00 21.27 7.09
CA SER A 365 38.19 20.43 7.10
C SER A 365 38.15 19.47 8.29
N SER A 366 38.65 18.26 8.11
CA SER A 366 38.82 17.27 9.18
C SER A 366 39.69 17.79 10.34
N GLU A 367 40.56 18.78 10.10
CA GLU A 367 41.32 19.51 11.13
C GLU A 367 40.48 20.52 11.93
N ALA A 368 39.44 21.14 11.34
CA ALA A 368 38.56 22.07 12.05
C ALA A 368 37.65 21.33 13.05
N LEU A 369 37.26 20.09 12.74
CA LEU A 369 36.50 19.22 13.64
C LEU A 369 37.30 18.75 14.86
N ALA A 370 38.63 18.63 14.73
CA ALA A 370 39.51 18.20 15.82
C ALA A 370 39.91 19.34 16.79
N LYS A 371 39.67 20.61 16.43
CA LYS A 371 40.12 21.79 17.21
C LYS A 371 38.99 22.69 17.74
N ALA A 372 37.74 22.32 17.54
CA ALA A 372 36.60 23.08 18.05
C ALA A 372 36.44 22.88 19.57
N GLU A 373 37.26 23.57 20.37
CA GLU A 373 36.97 23.80 21.78
C GLU A 373 35.80 24.80 21.88
N VAL A 374 34.75 24.39 22.58
CA VAL A 374 33.49 25.13 22.75
C VAL A 374 33.74 26.45 23.51
N PRO A 375 33.36 27.63 22.98
CA PRO A 375 33.34 28.85 23.76
C PRO A 375 32.27 28.76 24.86
N THR A 376 32.71 28.81 26.11
CA THR A 376 31.86 28.89 27.32
C THR A 376 31.18 30.25 27.37
N LEU A 377 30.06 30.40 26.67
CA LEU A 377 29.32 31.66 26.60
C LEU A 377 27.80 31.48 26.70
N TYR A 378 27.33 30.57 27.57
CA TYR A 378 25.92 30.52 28.02
C TYR A 378 25.75 30.02 29.46
N ALA A 379 26.69 30.35 30.35
CA ALA A 379 26.55 30.09 31.79
C ALA A 379 25.94 31.31 32.53
N SER A 380 24.71 31.72 32.19
CA SER A 380 23.93 32.61 33.09
C SER A 380 22.41 32.63 32.85
N ALA A 381 21.84 31.69 32.10
CA ALA A 381 20.42 31.40 32.25
C ALA A 381 20.30 30.45 33.45
N THR A 382 19.78 30.96 34.56
CA THR A 382 19.41 30.14 35.72
C THR A 382 18.52 29.00 35.20
N PRO A 383 18.85 27.72 35.46
CA PRO A 383 17.94 26.64 35.16
C PRO A 383 16.64 26.96 35.91
N ILE A 384 15.54 27.08 35.19
CA ILE A 384 14.25 26.85 35.84
C ILE A 384 14.35 25.41 36.30
N HIS A 385 14.66 25.22 37.58
CA HIS A 385 14.44 23.98 38.28
C HIS A 385 12.92 23.77 38.32
N THR A 386 12.32 23.39 37.19
CA THR A 386 11.20 22.48 37.25
C THR A 386 11.80 21.23 37.88
N GLU A 387 11.44 20.98 39.14
CA GLU A 387 11.53 19.65 39.71
C GLU A 387 10.94 18.70 38.67
N VAL A 388 11.81 18.01 37.92
CA VAL A 388 11.45 16.78 37.24
C VAL A 388 11.07 15.87 38.39
N LEU A 389 9.78 15.88 38.74
CA LEU A 389 9.20 14.98 39.72
C LEU A 389 9.73 13.60 39.36
N ALA A 390 10.50 12.99 40.26
CA ALA A 390 10.97 11.62 40.09
C ALA A 390 9.77 10.80 39.61
N SER A 391 9.88 10.21 38.42
CA SER A 391 8.82 9.49 37.75
C SER A 391 8.36 8.37 38.68
N SER A 392 7.30 8.66 39.44
CA SER A 392 6.67 7.67 40.30
C SER A 392 5.92 6.76 39.35
N GLY A 393 6.51 5.62 39.01
CA GLY A 393 5.84 4.59 38.24
C GLY A 393 4.54 4.23 38.97
N VAL A 394 3.41 4.52 38.33
CA VAL A 394 2.11 4.10 38.85
C VAL A 394 2.01 2.61 38.60
N LEU A 395 2.05 1.83 39.69
CA LEU A 395 1.80 0.40 39.65
C LEU A 395 0.30 0.16 39.73
N ARG A 396 -0.33 -0.29 38.65
CA ARG A 396 -1.69 -0.83 38.71
C ARG A 396 -1.65 -2.34 38.78
N GLN A 397 -2.49 -2.92 39.63
CA GLN A 397 -2.70 -4.36 39.66
C GLN A 397 -3.89 -4.72 38.77
N LEU A 398 -3.71 -5.74 37.95
CA LEU A 398 -4.71 -6.30 37.05
C LEU A 398 -4.86 -7.79 37.34
N GLU A 399 -6.09 -8.24 37.56
CA GLU A 399 -6.40 -9.67 37.65
C GLU A 399 -6.79 -10.20 36.26
N ILE A 400 -6.22 -11.34 35.88
CA ILE A 400 -6.55 -12.05 34.62
C ILE A 400 -7.13 -13.42 35.00
N PRO A 401 -8.40 -13.48 35.44
CA PRO A 401 -9.00 -14.71 35.91
C PRO A 401 -9.08 -15.74 34.78
N GLY A 402 -8.59 -16.96 35.03
CA GLY A 402 -8.61 -18.05 34.06
C GLY A 402 -7.67 -17.87 32.87
N GLY A 403 -6.77 -16.88 32.90
CA GLY A 403 -5.81 -16.62 31.82
C GLY A 403 -6.44 -16.07 30.55
N LEU A 404 -7.65 -15.49 30.62
CA LEU A 404 -8.34 -14.88 29.48
C LEU A 404 -8.60 -13.39 29.75
N LYS A 405 -8.01 -12.52 28.92
CA LYS A 405 -8.36 -11.10 28.83
C LYS A 405 -8.07 -10.61 27.42
N ILE A 406 -9.14 -10.23 26.72
CA ILE A 406 -9.10 -9.55 25.43
C ILE A 406 -9.69 -8.18 25.67
N ASP A 407 -8.83 -7.17 25.81
CA ASP A 407 -9.25 -5.87 26.34
C ASP A 407 -8.29 -4.75 25.92
N THR A 408 -8.63 -3.53 26.32
CA THR A 408 -7.78 -2.36 26.14
C THR A 408 -7.78 -1.55 27.43
N GLU A 409 -6.59 -1.24 27.94
CA GLU A 409 -6.42 -0.39 29.12
C GLU A 409 -5.94 0.99 28.67
N ALA A 410 -6.64 2.04 29.10
CA ALA A 410 -6.18 3.41 28.86
C ALA A 410 -5.04 3.73 29.84
N LEU A 411 -3.84 3.93 29.31
CA LEU A 411 -2.69 4.39 30.07
C LEU A 411 -2.54 5.90 29.93
N SER A 412 -2.00 6.55 30.95
CA SER A 412 -1.72 7.99 30.98
C SER A 412 -0.32 8.20 31.54
N ILE A 413 0.68 8.25 30.65
CA ILE A 413 2.07 8.42 31.06
C ILE A 413 2.48 9.89 31.00
N PRO A 414 3.14 10.45 32.02
CA PRO A 414 3.77 11.75 31.90
C PRO A 414 4.90 11.69 30.87
N ALA A 415 5.28 12.83 30.32
CA ALA A 415 6.40 12.93 29.40
C ALA A 415 7.70 12.40 30.03
N GLU A 416 8.45 11.62 29.25
CA GLU A 416 9.68 10.92 29.73
C GLU A 416 9.39 9.95 30.90
N GLY A 417 8.12 9.63 31.14
CA GLY A 417 7.63 8.77 32.22
C GLY A 417 7.37 7.33 31.78
N SER A 418 6.87 6.54 32.73
CA SER A 418 6.43 5.17 32.49
C SER A 418 5.25 4.80 33.38
N GLU A 419 4.42 3.88 32.91
CA GLU A 419 3.34 3.25 33.70
C GLU A 419 3.49 1.73 33.60
N THR A 420 3.30 1.04 34.74
CA THR A 420 3.49 -0.41 34.85
C THR A 420 2.18 -1.07 35.27
N LEU A 421 1.71 -2.00 34.45
CA LEU A 421 0.65 -2.92 34.78
C LEU A 421 1.23 -4.22 35.32
N ARG A 422 0.92 -4.55 36.56
CA ARG A 422 1.26 -5.83 37.18
C ARG A 422 0.08 -6.77 37.12
N PHE A 423 0.29 -7.98 36.62
CA PHE A 423 -0.72 -9.03 36.63
C PHE A 423 -0.12 -10.37 37.06
N THR A 424 -1.00 -11.26 37.56
CA THR A 424 -0.63 -12.61 37.96
C THR A 424 -1.40 -13.61 37.11
N LEU A 425 -0.70 -14.66 36.68
CA LEU A 425 -1.23 -15.76 35.90
C LEU A 425 -1.24 -17.05 36.74
N ASP A 426 -2.36 -17.75 36.71
CA ASP A 426 -2.56 -19.05 37.38
C ASP A 426 -2.22 -20.25 36.48
N ARG A 427 -2.03 -20.00 35.19
CA ARG A 427 -1.82 -21.00 34.14
C ARG A 427 -0.91 -20.45 33.06
N GLU A 428 -0.55 -21.34 32.15
CA GLU A 428 0.18 -20.97 30.95
C GLU A 428 -0.73 -20.28 29.92
N VAL A 429 -0.24 -19.18 29.35
CA VAL A 429 -0.98 -18.34 28.40
C VAL A 429 -0.11 -17.95 27.21
N MET A 430 -0.75 -17.65 26.09
CA MET A 430 -0.17 -16.80 25.06
C MET A 430 -0.60 -15.36 25.37
N ALA A 431 0.37 -14.49 25.66
CA ALA A 431 0.12 -13.11 26.04
C ALA A 431 0.63 -12.17 24.96
N ASN A 432 -0.28 -11.39 24.36
CA ASN A 432 0.02 -10.38 23.37
C ASN A 432 -0.28 -9.00 23.95
N PHE A 433 0.69 -8.10 23.89
CA PHE A 433 0.55 -6.70 24.29
C PHE A 433 1.02 -5.83 23.14
N TRP A 434 0.27 -4.76 22.82
CA TRP A 434 0.73 -3.79 21.83
C TRP A 434 0.16 -2.41 22.05
N VAL A 435 0.89 -1.42 21.56
CA VAL A 435 0.47 -0.03 21.47
C VAL A 435 0.62 0.42 20.03
N ASN A 436 -0.37 1.12 19.50
CA ASN A 436 -0.24 1.75 18.18
C ASN A 436 0.64 3.00 18.31
N SER A 437 1.21 3.44 17.18
CA SER A 437 2.05 4.63 17.18
C SER A 437 1.30 5.84 17.70
N VAL A 438 1.98 6.65 18.50
CA VAL A 438 1.53 8.01 18.78
C VAL A 438 2.43 8.97 18.02
N ALA A 439 1.81 9.82 17.19
CA ALA A 439 2.55 10.76 16.34
C ALA A 439 3.51 11.63 17.16
N GLY A 440 4.79 11.63 16.77
CA GLY A 440 5.86 12.39 17.43
C GLY A 440 6.31 11.83 18.78
N ARG A 441 5.91 10.61 19.14
CA ARG A 441 6.32 9.94 20.39
C ARG A 441 7.12 8.69 20.09
N ALA A 442 8.19 8.46 20.85
CA ALA A 442 8.88 7.18 20.89
C ALA A 442 8.39 6.43 22.13
N LEU A 443 7.50 5.47 21.91
CA LEU A 443 7.08 4.58 22.98
C LEU A 443 8.06 3.40 23.03
N SER A 444 8.12 2.75 24.19
CA SER A 444 8.74 1.45 24.35
C SER A 444 7.84 0.57 25.22
N LEU A 445 7.66 -0.68 24.84
CA LEU A 445 6.89 -1.68 25.58
C LEU A 445 7.84 -2.75 26.12
N SER A 446 7.84 -2.96 27.43
CA SER A 446 8.62 -4.03 28.05
C SER A 446 7.77 -4.92 28.96
N ILE A 447 8.16 -6.18 29.09
CA ILE A 447 7.56 -7.16 29.98
C ILE A 447 8.64 -7.89 30.77
N SER A 448 8.46 -8.00 32.08
CA SER A 448 9.41 -8.64 32.99
C SER A 448 8.70 -9.42 34.11
N GLY A 449 9.46 -10.20 34.87
CA GLY A 449 8.93 -11.02 35.97
C GLY A 449 8.69 -12.49 35.58
N GLY A 450 8.03 -13.22 36.48
CA GLY A 450 7.77 -14.65 36.35
C GLY A 450 9.01 -15.47 35.98
N SER A 451 8.89 -16.27 34.91
CA SER A 451 9.97 -17.10 34.38
C SER A 451 10.80 -16.45 33.26
N LEU A 452 10.60 -15.16 32.98
CA LEU A 452 11.34 -14.47 31.92
C LEU A 452 12.81 -14.28 32.32
N PRO A 453 13.75 -14.18 31.35
CA PRO A 453 15.13 -13.85 31.63
C PRO A 453 15.27 -12.55 32.42
N THR A 454 16.38 -12.40 33.15
CA THR A 454 16.71 -11.15 33.85
C THR A 454 16.73 -9.98 32.85
N GLY A 455 15.93 -8.95 33.12
CA GLY A 455 15.74 -7.81 32.21
C GLY A 455 14.47 -7.91 31.34
N GLY A 456 13.85 -9.09 31.26
CA GLY A 456 12.62 -9.30 30.51
C GLY A 456 12.80 -9.19 28.99
N TYR A 457 11.71 -8.83 28.31
CA TYR A 457 11.69 -8.52 26.88
C TYR A 457 11.28 -7.07 26.70
N SER A 458 11.85 -6.40 25.70
CA SER A 458 11.51 -5.02 25.37
C SER A 458 11.42 -4.85 23.86
N SER A 459 10.45 -4.05 23.44
CA SER A 459 10.31 -3.50 22.09
C SER A 459 10.50 -1.99 22.20
N ASP A 460 11.40 -1.45 21.38
CA ASP A 460 11.66 -0.01 21.26
C ASP A 460 11.95 0.29 19.79
N HIS A 461 10.97 0.91 19.13
CA HIS A 461 11.01 1.17 17.70
C HIS A 461 11.16 2.67 17.38
N GLY A 462 11.45 3.51 18.37
CA GLY A 462 11.65 4.95 18.18
C GLY A 462 10.37 5.72 17.84
N LEU A 463 10.55 6.90 17.23
CA LEU A 463 9.48 7.88 17.04
C LEU A 463 8.39 7.40 16.07
N SER A 464 7.13 7.60 16.48
CA SER A 464 5.92 7.32 15.70
C SER A 464 5.80 5.86 15.25
N SER A 465 6.34 4.94 16.05
CA SER A 465 6.26 3.50 15.81
C SER A 465 5.26 2.87 16.78
N ALA A 466 4.54 1.86 16.31
CA ALA A 466 3.87 0.90 17.19
C ALA A 466 4.92 0.03 17.90
N ASP A 467 4.55 -0.52 19.04
CA ASP A 467 5.34 -1.51 19.76
C ASP A 467 4.47 -2.71 20.13
N SER A 468 5.07 -3.89 20.10
CA SER A 468 4.37 -5.12 20.45
C SER A 468 5.28 -6.15 21.10
N THR A 469 4.70 -6.99 21.95
CA THR A 469 5.35 -8.19 22.46
C THR A 469 4.34 -9.33 22.47
N SER A 470 4.78 -10.54 22.14
CA SER A 470 3.94 -11.74 22.22
C SER A 470 4.73 -12.89 22.79
N LEU A 471 4.33 -13.42 23.93
CA LEU A 471 5.12 -14.40 24.66
C LEU A 471 4.23 -15.51 25.19
N ARG A 472 4.78 -16.73 25.18
CA ARG A 472 4.29 -17.82 26.02
C ARG A 472 4.71 -17.54 27.46
N LEU A 473 3.75 -17.26 28.34
CA LEU A 473 4.02 -16.98 29.75
C LEU A 473 3.55 -18.14 30.62
N THR A 474 4.39 -18.58 31.55
CA THR A 474 4.05 -19.61 32.55
C THR A 474 3.34 -18.98 33.75
N PRO A 475 2.75 -19.76 34.68
CA PRO A 475 2.19 -19.20 35.91
C PRO A 475 3.21 -18.36 36.68
N GLY A 476 2.80 -17.15 37.10
CA GLY A 476 3.70 -16.19 37.74
C GLY A 476 3.16 -14.79 37.77
N THR A 477 3.93 -13.85 38.32
CA THR A 477 3.60 -12.42 38.35
C THR A 477 4.50 -11.68 37.39
N TYR A 478 3.89 -10.87 36.53
CA TYR A 478 4.54 -10.16 35.44
C TYR A 478 4.21 -8.67 35.52
N ASP A 479 5.16 -7.86 35.06
CA ASP A 479 5.05 -6.42 34.94
C ASP A 479 5.18 -6.05 33.45
N VAL A 480 4.13 -5.47 32.88
CA VAL A 480 4.16 -4.82 31.55
C VAL A 480 4.31 -3.33 31.75
N THR A 481 5.39 -2.76 31.24
CA THR A 481 5.72 -1.34 31.37
C THR A 481 5.69 -0.69 30.01
N VAL A 482 4.93 0.40 29.90
CA VAL A 482 5.04 1.30 28.75
C VAL A 482 5.81 2.53 29.19
N SER A 483 6.86 2.89 28.45
CA SER A 483 7.65 4.09 28.72
C SER A 483 7.61 5.04 27.54
N ASP A 484 7.62 6.34 27.83
CA ASP A 484 7.87 7.38 26.85
C ASP A 484 9.38 7.63 26.76
N LYS A 485 9.99 7.19 25.68
CA LYS A 485 11.42 7.36 25.35
C LYS A 485 11.68 8.58 24.46
N THR A 486 10.66 9.42 24.26
CA THR A 486 10.77 10.56 23.35
C THR A 486 11.85 11.54 23.82
N ASN A 487 12.78 11.90 22.92
CA ASN A 487 13.74 12.97 23.18
C ASN A 487 13.13 14.34 22.87
N TYR A 488 12.47 14.92 23.87
CA TYR A 488 11.82 16.23 23.75
C TYR A 488 12.79 17.40 23.51
N GLY A 489 14.07 17.25 23.83
CA GLY A 489 15.08 18.29 23.62
C GLY A 489 15.38 18.54 22.14
N ILE A 490 15.09 17.58 21.27
CA ILE A 490 15.44 17.60 19.84
C ILE A 490 14.19 17.79 18.96
N MET A 491 12.99 17.92 19.54
CA MET A 491 11.79 18.06 18.73
C MET A 491 11.82 19.31 17.84
N PRO A 492 11.75 19.14 16.51
CA PRO A 492 11.67 20.27 15.61
C PRO A 492 10.35 21.01 15.88
N ASN A 493 10.45 22.30 16.20
CA ASN A 493 9.35 23.29 16.27
C ASN A 493 8.75 23.66 17.64
N GLY A 494 9.44 23.43 18.77
CA GLY A 494 9.14 24.15 20.02
C GLY A 494 7.75 23.93 20.64
N ASN A 495 6.95 23.00 20.11
CA ASN A 495 5.77 22.49 20.80
C ASN A 495 6.25 21.57 21.91
N ASP A 496 6.43 22.13 23.11
CA ASP A 496 6.76 21.35 24.29
C ASP A 496 5.60 20.42 24.65
N MET A 497 5.64 19.22 24.06
CA MET A 497 4.67 18.17 24.29
C MET A 497 4.80 17.57 25.71
N ARG A 498 5.71 18.09 26.57
CA ARG A 498 5.84 17.65 27.98
C ARG A 498 4.68 18.10 28.86
N SER A 499 3.98 19.15 28.47
CA SER A 499 2.92 19.77 29.28
C SER A 499 1.64 18.93 29.39
N ARG A 500 1.50 17.84 28.61
CA ARG A 500 0.31 16.99 28.58
C ARG A 500 0.71 15.53 28.81
N PRO A 501 0.09 14.83 29.79
CA PRO A 501 0.17 13.38 29.87
C PRO A 501 -0.24 12.77 28.54
N LEU A 502 0.49 11.75 28.16
CA LEU A 502 0.25 11.00 26.95
C LEU A 502 -0.75 9.87 27.28
N GLU A 503 -1.97 10.03 26.78
CA GLU A 503 -3.05 9.04 26.90
C GLU A 503 -3.13 8.18 25.64
N PHE A 504 -3.09 6.86 25.80
CA PHE A 504 -3.25 5.91 24.70
C PHE A 504 -3.73 4.54 25.18
N PRO A 505 -4.35 3.75 24.29
CA PRO A 505 -4.72 2.38 24.58
C PRO A 505 -3.50 1.45 24.59
N LEU A 506 -3.29 0.73 25.69
CA LEU A 506 -2.54 -0.53 25.70
C LEU A 506 -3.52 -1.66 25.38
N HIS A 507 -3.35 -2.26 24.21
CA HIS A 507 -4.15 -3.40 23.79
C HIS A 507 -3.55 -4.69 24.35
N MET A 508 -4.42 -5.60 24.77
CA MET A 508 -4.03 -6.86 25.39
C MET A 508 -4.89 -7.99 24.87
N ASP A 509 -4.22 -9.06 24.46
CA ASP A 509 -4.84 -10.33 24.07
C ASP A 509 -4.10 -11.48 24.75
N VAL A 510 -4.54 -11.78 25.97
CA VAL A 510 -4.05 -12.86 26.82
C VAL A 510 -5.04 -13.99 26.78
N GLN A 511 -4.62 -15.15 26.28
CA GLN A 511 -5.46 -16.34 26.16
C GLN A 511 -4.75 -17.56 26.72
N PRO A 512 -5.50 -18.57 27.24
CA PRO A 512 -4.90 -19.84 27.64
C PRO A 512 -4.04 -20.44 26.52
N TRP A 513 -2.87 -20.97 26.87
CA TRP A 513 -1.96 -21.54 25.90
C TRP A 513 -2.65 -22.71 25.16
N ASN A 514 -2.66 -22.63 23.84
CA ASN A 514 -3.42 -23.54 23.00
C ASN A 514 -2.59 -23.97 21.78
N THR A 515 -2.14 -25.22 21.77
CA THR A 515 -1.34 -25.73 20.64
C THR A 515 -2.15 -25.92 19.35
N ARG A 516 -3.47 -25.67 19.37
CA ARG A 516 -4.33 -25.64 18.19
C ARG A 516 -4.25 -24.31 17.43
N GLN A 517 -3.95 -23.22 18.14
CA GLN A 517 -3.88 -21.88 17.60
C GLN A 517 -2.99 -20.98 18.47
N ILE A 518 -2.01 -20.35 17.86
CA ILE A 518 -1.19 -19.32 18.48
C ILE A 518 -1.36 -18.02 17.69
N MET A 519 -1.59 -16.93 18.42
CA MET A 519 -1.73 -15.58 17.91
C MET A 519 -0.54 -14.74 18.35
N GLY A 520 -0.09 -13.84 17.50
CA GLY A 520 1.02 -12.91 17.74
C GLY A 520 0.76 -11.55 17.16
N ARG A 521 1.61 -10.61 17.57
CA ARG A 521 1.72 -9.27 17.02
C ARG A 521 3.17 -9.02 16.62
N VAL A 522 3.34 -8.31 15.51
CA VAL A 522 4.64 -7.85 15.01
C VAL A 522 4.55 -6.34 14.85
N SER A 523 5.56 -5.60 15.28
CA SER A 523 5.70 -4.15 15.11
C SER A 523 7.03 -3.83 14.44
N LEU A 524 7.11 -2.67 13.78
CA LEU A 524 8.32 -2.21 13.11
C LEU A 524 8.59 -0.73 13.40
N PRO A 525 9.86 -0.29 13.32
CA PRO A 525 10.20 1.13 13.25
C PRO A 525 9.45 1.85 12.13
N GLY A 526 8.84 2.99 12.47
CA GLY A 526 8.08 3.85 11.57
C GLY A 526 6.64 3.37 11.26
N GLU A 527 6.28 2.15 11.65
CA GLU A 527 4.97 1.59 11.35
C GLU A 527 3.94 1.94 12.42
N ARG A 528 2.74 2.33 11.99
CA ARG A 528 1.73 2.90 12.90
C ARG A 528 0.99 1.86 13.74
N GLU A 529 1.01 0.61 13.30
CA GLU A 529 0.18 -0.45 13.86
C GLU A 529 1.00 -1.73 13.96
N ALA A 530 0.79 -2.47 15.04
CA ALA A 530 1.26 -3.84 15.13
C ALA A 530 0.36 -4.76 14.29
N LYS A 531 0.96 -5.59 13.43
CA LYS A 531 0.25 -6.50 12.52
C LYS A 531 0.05 -7.87 13.16
N GLU A 532 -1.09 -8.48 12.87
CA GLU A 532 -1.39 -9.82 13.37
C GLU A 532 -0.61 -10.88 12.61
N VAL A 533 -0.10 -11.87 13.34
CA VAL A 533 0.42 -13.11 12.78
C VAL A 533 -0.15 -14.29 13.56
N SER A 534 -0.35 -15.44 12.92
CA SER A 534 -0.87 -16.62 13.61
C SER A 534 -0.42 -17.94 12.98
N LEU A 535 -0.39 -18.96 13.83
CA LEU A 535 -0.24 -20.37 13.45
C LEU A 535 -1.50 -21.12 13.91
N ARG A 536 -2.17 -21.81 12.98
CA ARG A 536 -3.40 -22.54 13.26
C ARG A 536 -3.31 -23.96 12.74
N VAL A 537 -3.70 -24.93 13.55
CA VAL A 537 -3.87 -26.32 13.06
C VAL A 537 -4.95 -26.32 11.98
N ALA A 538 -4.65 -26.97 10.86
CA ALA A 538 -5.58 -27.18 9.78
C ALA A 538 -6.11 -28.62 9.84
N GLU A 539 -7.39 -28.76 10.18
CA GLU A 539 -8.14 -30.00 10.00
C GLU A 539 -9.38 -29.73 9.15
N PHE A 540 -9.84 -30.76 8.46
CA PHE A 540 -10.94 -30.69 7.53
C PHE A 540 -11.95 -31.78 7.87
N ASP A 541 -13.22 -31.46 7.78
CA ASP A 541 -14.29 -32.43 7.91
C ASP A 541 -14.27 -33.38 6.69
N ASP A 542 -14.10 -34.68 6.93
CA ASP A 542 -13.93 -35.70 5.88
C ASP A 542 -15.14 -35.80 4.93
N VAL A 543 -16.33 -35.39 5.39
CA VAL A 543 -17.58 -35.51 4.62
C VAL A 543 -17.78 -34.29 3.73
N THR A 544 -17.59 -33.09 4.27
CA THR A 544 -17.88 -31.83 3.59
C THR A 544 -16.64 -31.19 2.96
N GLY A 545 -15.45 -31.66 3.31
CA GLY A 545 -14.17 -31.07 2.91
C GLY A 545 -13.93 -29.67 3.48
N LYS A 546 -14.77 -29.21 4.41
CA LYS A 546 -14.68 -27.86 4.99
C LYS A 546 -13.67 -27.83 6.12
N ARG A 547 -12.89 -26.74 6.18
CA ARG A 547 -11.97 -26.48 7.28
C ARG A 547 -12.73 -26.34 8.61
N ILE A 548 -12.30 -27.08 9.63
CA ILE A 548 -12.77 -26.95 11.00
C ILE A 548 -12.10 -25.72 11.61
N LYS A 549 -12.91 -24.77 12.12
CA LYS A 549 -12.44 -23.47 12.66
C LYS A 549 -12.63 -23.33 14.17
N SER A 550 -13.02 -24.41 14.86
CA SER A 550 -13.10 -24.38 16.31
C SER A 550 -11.77 -24.77 16.92
N TYR A 551 -11.18 -23.84 17.68
CA TYR A 551 -9.91 -24.03 18.38
C TYR A 551 -10.10 -24.14 19.90
N ASP A 552 -11.32 -23.96 20.41
CA ASP A 552 -11.61 -24.07 21.85
C ASP A 552 -11.42 -25.52 22.32
N PRO A 553 -10.48 -25.80 23.24
CA PRO A 553 -10.25 -27.15 23.75
C PRO A 553 -11.49 -27.79 24.42
N ASN A 554 -12.50 -27.00 24.79
CA ASN A 554 -13.73 -27.50 25.40
C ASN A 554 -14.81 -27.86 24.37
N ASN A 555 -14.62 -27.51 23.10
CA ASN A 555 -15.54 -27.92 22.04
C ASN A 555 -15.18 -29.32 21.54
N ALA A 556 -16.16 -30.23 21.54
CA ALA A 556 -16.00 -31.60 21.04
C ALA A 556 -15.65 -31.64 19.54
N ASP A 557 -16.04 -30.61 18.79
CA ASP A 557 -15.77 -30.46 17.36
C ASP A 557 -14.50 -29.63 17.09
N ALA A 558 -13.68 -29.34 18.10
CA ALA A 558 -12.43 -28.62 17.91
C ALA A 558 -11.39 -29.45 17.19
N VAL A 559 -10.52 -28.76 16.44
CA VAL A 559 -9.35 -29.40 15.81
C VAL A 559 -8.48 -30.09 16.86
N LYS A 560 -7.76 -31.14 16.48
CA LYS A 560 -6.83 -31.79 17.43
C LYS A 560 -5.68 -30.86 17.80
N ALA A 561 -5.21 -31.01 19.04
CA ALA A 561 -4.01 -30.34 19.51
C ALA A 561 -2.79 -30.80 18.70
N LEU A 562 -1.89 -29.87 18.38
CA LEU A 562 -0.62 -30.21 17.74
C LEU A 562 0.22 -31.06 18.70
N ASP A 563 0.76 -32.16 18.18
CA ASP A 563 1.80 -32.95 18.82
C ASP A 563 3.17 -32.51 18.26
N PRO A 564 3.99 -31.77 19.04
CA PRO A 564 5.24 -31.20 18.55
C PRO A 564 6.36 -32.23 18.34
N SER A 565 6.17 -33.47 18.82
CA SER A 565 7.14 -34.55 18.64
C SER A 565 7.07 -35.21 17.26
N LYS A 566 6.01 -34.92 16.50
CA LYS A 566 5.75 -35.51 15.18
C LYS A 566 6.09 -34.52 14.06
N PRO A 567 6.35 -35.03 12.84
CA PRO A 567 6.51 -34.18 11.66
C PRO A 567 5.28 -33.29 11.43
N VAL A 568 5.53 -32.02 11.16
CA VAL A 568 4.52 -31.00 10.87
C VAL A 568 4.83 -30.32 9.55
N TRP A 569 3.78 -30.13 8.75
CA TRP A 569 3.79 -29.29 7.57
C TRP A 569 3.30 -27.89 7.91
N VAL A 570 4.07 -26.87 7.56
CA VAL A 570 3.67 -25.47 7.72
C VAL A 570 3.39 -24.89 6.34
N VAL A 571 2.15 -24.44 6.13
CA VAL A 571 1.69 -23.84 4.88
C VAL A 571 1.69 -22.32 5.01
N VAL A 572 2.43 -21.62 4.15
CA VAL A 572 2.61 -20.17 4.22
C VAL A 572 2.18 -19.50 2.91
N HIS A 573 1.24 -18.57 3.01
CA HIS A 573 0.71 -17.82 1.86
C HIS A 573 1.61 -16.65 1.47
N GLY A 574 1.40 -16.13 0.26
CA GLY A 574 2.13 -14.99 -0.31
C GLY A 574 1.52 -13.62 -0.03
N ARG A 575 1.99 -12.65 -0.81
CA ARG A 575 1.49 -11.26 -0.89
C ARG A 575 0.01 -11.21 -1.23
N GLU A 576 -0.73 -10.29 -0.59
CA GLU A 576 -2.17 -10.07 -0.78
C GLU A 576 -3.03 -11.35 -0.65
N ASP A 577 -2.51 -12.35 0.06
CA ASP A 577 -3.15 -13.65 0.25
C ASP A 577 -3.42 -13.91 1.73
N ASN A 578 -4.05 -15.04 2.04
CA ASN A 578 -4.30 -15.50 3.39
C ASN A 578 -4.41 -17.04 3.43
N GLU A 579 -4.35 -17.61 4.62
CA GLU A 579 -4.44 -19.06 4.83
C GLU A 579 -5.78 -19.71 4.37
N GLY A 580 -6.82 -18.90 4.15
CA GLY A 580 -8.16 -19.35 3.80
C GLY A 580 -8.51 -19.16 2.33
N SER A 581 -7.57 -18.69 1.50
CA SER A 581 -7.80 -18.58 0.05
C SER A 581 -7.91 -19.97 -0.59
N GLY A 582 -8.69 -20.08 -1.67
CA GLY A 582 -8.98 -21.37 -2.31
C GLY A 582 -7.76 -22.27 -2.54
N LYS A 583 -6.67 -21.71 -3.10
CA LYS A 583 -5.43 -22.46 -3.39
C LYS A 583 -4.66 -22.87 -2.13
N MET A 584 -4.56 -22.00 -1.14
CA MET A 584 -3.85 -22.30 0.12
C MET A 584 -4.63 -23.31 0.98
N GLU A 585 -5.96 -23.17 1.03
CA GLU A 585 -6.85 -24.12 1.71
C GLU A 585 -6.82 -25.49 1.02
N GLN A 586 -6.74 -25.54 -0.31
CA GLN A 586 -6.54 -26.78 -1.06
C GLN A 586 -5.22 -27.46 -0.69
N LEU A 587 -4.10 -26.74 -0.67
CA LEU A 587 -2.80 -27.30 -0.28
C LEU A 587 -2.84 -27.89 1.14
N ALA A 588 -3.34 -27.12 2.11
CA ALA A 588 -3.46 -27.58 3.50
C ALA A 588 -4.37 -28.81 3.62
N ARG A 589 -5.47 -28.86 2.85
CA ARG A 589 -6.40 -30.00 2.83
C ARG A 589 -5.74 -31.27 2.29
N GLU A 590 -5.05 -31.20 1.16
CA GLU A 590 -4.45 -32.40 0.56
C GLU A 590 -3.30 -32.96 1.42
N LEU A 591 -2.54 -32.09 2.10
CA LEU A 591 -1.56 -32.50 3.12
C LEU A 591 -2.24 -33.21 4.31
N THR A 592 -3.30 -32.62 4.85
CA THR A 592 -4.05 -33.19 5.98
C THR A 592 -4.65 -34.56 5.63
N ALA A 593 -5.27 -34.66 4.45
CA ALA A 593 -5.85 -35.90 3.93
C ALA A 593 -4.80 -36.98 3.61
N SER A 594 -3.51 -36.61 3.55
CA SER A 594 -2.39 -37.54 3.44
C SER A 594 -1.81 -37.95 4.80
N GLY A 595 -2.48 -37.59 5.90
CA GLY A 595 -2.14 -38.01 7.27
C GLY A 595 -1.08 -37.14 7.97
N TYR A 596 -0.70 -36.01 7.39
CA TYR A 596 0.25 -35.08 8.02
C TYR A 596 -0.42 -34.18 9.04
N GLN A 597 0.32 -33.78 10.08
CA GLN A 597 -0.06 -32.64 10.91
C GLN A 597 0.22 -31.36 10.10
N VAL A 598 -0.78 -30.49 9.97
CA VAL A 598 -0.65 -29.26 9.18
C VAL A 598 -0.91 -28.05 10.07
N LEU A 599 0.02 -27.10 10.06
CA LEU A 599 -0.17 -25.73 10.51
C LEU A 599 -0.31 -24.83 9.28
N THR A 600 -1.27 -23.92 9.29
CA THR A 600 -1.32 -22.81 8.35
C THR A 600 -0.89 -21.55 9.07
N MET A 601 -0.04 -20.78 8.39
CA MET A 601 0.41 -19.49 8.85
C MET A 601 -0.45 -18.40 8.21
N ASN A 602 -0.98 -17.47 9.01
CA ASN A 602 -1.64 -16.27 8.50
C ASN A 602 -0.89 -15.02 8.94
N TRP A 603 -0.38 -14.27 7.97
CA TRP A 603 0.27 -12.97 8.14
C TRP A 603 -0.30 -11.94 7.16
N SER A 604 -1.55 -12.14 6.74
CA SER A 604 -2.24 -11.29 5.76
C SER A 604 -2.17 -9.81 6.06
N ASP A 605 -2.04 -9.40 7.33
CA ASP A 605 -1.92 -7.98 7.69
C ASP A 605 -0.56 -7.38 7.33
N GLY A 606 0.53 -8.14 7.48
CA GLY A 606 1.86 -7.75 7.01
C GLY A 606 2.06 -8.00 5.52
N ALA A 607 1.35 -8.99 4.95
CA ALA A 607 1.42 -9.35 3.53
C ALA A 607 0.59 -8.45 2.60
N LYS A 608 -0.21 -7.53 3.16
CA LYS A 608 -0.97 -6.53 2.39
C LYS A 608 -0.03 -5.47 1.83
N ASP A 609 -0.32 -5.02 0.62
CA ASP A 609 0.32 -3.83 0.08
C ASP A 609 -0.34 -2.59 0.67
N ASN A 610 0.34 -2.03 1.67
CA ASN A 610 -0.22 -0.96 2.48
C ASN A 610 0.03 0.44 1.88
N ALA A 611 0.82 0.58 0.81
CA ALA A 611 1.01 1.87 0.15
C ALA A 611 0.82 1.79 -1.39
N PRO A 612 -0.33 2.26 -1.91
CA PRO A 612 -0.57 2.38 -3.35
C PRO A 612 0.39 3.38 -4.03
N HIS A 613 1.14 4.18 -3.25
CA HIS A 613 1.98 5.28 -3.74
C HIS A 613 3.43 4.91 -4.10
N PHE A 614 3.96 3.76 -3.65
CA PHE A 614 5.37 3.35 -3.89
C PHE A 614 5.50 1.97 -4.55
N GLY A 615 4.55 1.60 -5.43
CA GLY A 615 4.63 0.34 -6.18
C GLY A 615 4.14 -0.91 -5.44
N GLY A 616 3.49 -0.75 -4.28
CA GLY A 616 2.85 -1.85 -3.54
C GLY A 616 3.81 -2.99 -3.19
N LEU A 617 4.89 -2.70 -2.47
CA LEU A 617 5.87 -3.70 -2.03
C LEU A 617 6.24 -3.53 -0.55
N GLN A 618 5.51 -2.70 0.19
CA GLN A 618 5.84 -2.40 1.59
C GLN A 618 5.61 -3.59 2.50
N GLY A 619 4.87 -4.61 2.06
CA GLY A 619 4.76 -5.86 2.81
C GLY A 619 6.09 -6.59 2.97
N GLU A 620 7.10 -6.30 2.15
CA GLU A 620 8.41 -6.98 2.20
C GLU A 620 9.19 -6.68 3.47
N GLN A 621 9.08 -5.45 3.99
CA GLN A 621 9.72 -5.08 5.26
C GLN A 621 9.18 -5.90 6.44
N TRP A 622 8.02 -6.55 6.28
CA TRP A 622 7.43 -7.43 7.29
C TRP A 622 7.94 -8.87 7.22
N ILE A 623 8.73 -9.26 6.20
CA ILE A 623 9.17 -10.65 6.00
C ILE A 623 10.02 -11.15 7.18
N GLU A 624 11.19 -10.56 7.45
CA GLU A 624 12.07 -11.02 8.53
C GLU A 624 11.44 -10.90 9.93
N PRO A 625 10.73 -9.80 10.24
CA PRO A 625 10.11 -9.64 11.57
C PRO A 625 8.95 -10.63 11.78
N THR A 626 8.17 -10.90 10.74
CA THR A 626 7.15 -11.97 10.76
C THR A 626 7.79 -13.34 10.92
N ALA A 627 8.85 -13.63 10.16
CA ALA A 627 9.58 -14.89 10.24
C ALA A 627 10.17 -15.13 11.63
N THR A 628 10.81 -14.11 12.20
CA THR A 628 11.32 -14.12 13.58
C THR A 628 10.21 -14.49 14.54
N LYS A 629 9.04 -13.85 14.39
CA LYS A 629 7.93 -14.09 15.29
C LYS A 629 7.36 -15.50 15.19
N ILE A 630 7.24 -16.02 13.98
CA ILE A 630 6.74 -17.38 13.74
C ILE A 630 7.76 -18.43 14.21
N PHE A 631 9.05 -18.19 14.03
CA PHE A 631 10.12 -19.02 14.61
C PHE A 631 9.97 -19.12 16.13
N GLU A 632 9.80 -18.00 16.83
CA GLU A 632 9.56 -17.99 18.28
C GLU A 632 8.33 -18.80 18.68
N MET A 633 7.24 -18.72 17.90
CA MET A 633 6.02 -19.50 18.16
C MET A 633 6.22 -21.01 17.95
N LEU A 634 6.89 -21.41 16.87
CA LEU A 634 7.20 -22.82 16.58
C LEU A 634 8.14 -23.40 17.64
N HIS A 635 9.15 -22.62 18.04
CA HIS A 635 10.04 -22.96 19.14
C HIS A 635 9.29 -23.07 20.47
N ALA A 636 8.38 -22.13 20.77
CA ALA A 636 7.52 -22.19 21.96
C ALA A 636 6.54 -23.36 21.95
N LEU A 637 6.14 -23.87 20.78
CA LEU A 637 5.39 -25.13 20.64
C LEU A 637 6.25 -26.37 20.94
N GLY A 638 7.58 -26.23 20.98
CA GLY A 638 8.52 -27.33 21.09
C GLY A 638 8.74 -28.09 19.78
N VAL A 639 8.35 -27.50 18.64
CA VAL A 639 8.58 -28.10 17.32
C VAL A 639 10.04 -27.86 16.93
N ARG A 640 10.76 -28.95 16.65
CA ARG A 640 12.15 -28.92 16.21
C ARG A 640 12.24 -28.74 14.71
N GLY A 641 13.28 -28.06 14.22
CA GLY A 641 13.51 -27.84 12.78
C GLY A 641 13.47 -29.12 11.94
N GLU A 642 14.06 -30.21 12.44
CA GLU A 642 14.03 -31.56 11.84
C GLU A 642 12.64 -32.18 11.69
N ASN A 643 11.62 -31.63 12.36
CA ASN A 643 10.23 -32.04 12.23
C ASN A 643 9.42 -31.08 11.35
N ILE A 644 10.00 -30.00 10.81
CA ILE A 644 9.27 -28.98 10.06
C ILE A 644 9.50 -29.15 8.56
N SER A 645 8.40 -29.32 7.82
CA SER A 645 8.37 -29.21 6.36
C SER A 645 7.51 -28.01 5.95
N PHE A 646 7.91 -27.30 4.91
CA PHE A 646 7.23 -26.10 4.43
C PHE A 646 6.60 -26.33 3.05
N GLY A 647 5.35 -25.89 2.87
CA GLY A 647 4.70 -25.75 1.56
C GLY A 647 4.28 -24.29 1.34
N VAL A 648 5.04 -23.54 0.55
CA VAL A 648 5.10 -22.07 0.69
C VAL A 648 4.96 -21.38 -0.66
N HIS A 649 4.20 -20.29 -0.73
CA HIS A 649 3.90 -19.60 -1.99
C HIS A 649 4.46 -18.18 -2.01
N SER A 650 5.05 -17.75 -3.14
CA SER A 650 5.40 -16.35 -3.38
C SER A 650 6.27 -15.75 -2.24
N TRP A 651 5.91 -14.61 -1.65
CA TRP A 651 6.58 -14.01 -0.48
C TRP A 651 6.61 -14.92 0.75
N GLY A 652 5.65 -15.85 0.90
CA GLY A 652 5.68 -16.86 1.94
C GLY A 652 6.92 -17.76 1.87
N SER A 653 7.55 -17.86 0.69
CA SER A 653 8.83 -18.56 0.52
C SER A 653 9.96 -17.86 1.25
N PHE A 654 9.99 -16.53 1.23
CA PHE A 654 11.00 -15.73 1.93
C PHE A 654 10.83 -15.81 3.44
N VAL A 655 9.59 -15.67 3.93
CA VAL A 655 9.28 -15.86 5.36
C VAL A 655 9.74 -17.23 5.84
N SER A 656 9.56 -18.26 5.03
CA SER A 656 9.93 -19.64 5.39
C SER A 656 11.44 -19.90 5.31
N TYR A 657 12.14 -19.26 4.37
CA TYR A 657 13.60 -19.24 4.34
C TYR A 657 14.16 -18.63 5.64
N GLU A 658 13.65 -17.47 6.05
CA GLU A 658 14.07 -16.77 7.27
C GLU A 658 13.81 -17.58 8.55
N ILE A 659 12.67 -18.29 8.63
CA ILE A 659 12.39 -19.22 9.75
C ILE A 659 13.40 -20.36 9.75
N ALA A 660 13.67 -20.95 8.58
CA ALA A 660 14.57 -22.07 8.44
C ALA A 660 16.03 -21.70 8.74
N GLU A 661 16.47 -20.51 8.34
CA GLU A 661 17.78 -19.95 8.64
C GLU A 661 17.99 -19.81 10.15
N ARG A 662 17.00 -19.28 10.88
CA ARG A 662 17.06 -19.16 12.35
C ARG A 662 17.20 -20.52 13.05
N TYR A 663 16.46 -21.53 12.59
CA TYR A 663 16.67 -22.90 13.09
C TYR A 663 18.10 -23.38 12.78
N LYS A 664 18.63 -23.09 11.60
CA LYS A 664 19.99 -23.47 11.22
C LYS A 664 21.04 -22.76 12.07
N GLU A 665 20.87 -21.49 12.38
CA GLU A 665 21.74 -20.75 13.29
C GLU A 665 21.70 -21.33 14.71
N GLU A 666 20.52 -21.72 15.18
CA GLU A 666 20.34 -22.30 16.51
C GLU A 666 20.93 -23.72 16.64
N ASN A 667 20.70 -24.60 15.66
CA ASN A 667 20.95 -26.04 15.79
C ASN A 667 21.82 -26.66 14.68
N GLY A 668 22.21 -25.91 13.66
CA GLY A 668 23.04 -26.36 12.54
C GLY A 668 22.31 -27.17 11.45
N PHE A 669 21.05 -27.54 11.65
CA PHE A 669 20.27 -28.39 10.74
C PHE A 669 19.34 -27.58 9.81
N GLY A 670 18.75 -26.49 10.32
CA GLY A 670 17.68 -25.79 9.60
C GLY A 670 16.37 -26.55 9.73
N VAL A 671 15.71 -26.85 8.60
CA VAL A 671 14.41 -27.55 8.59
C VAL A 671 14.42 -28.81 7.74
N GLN A 672 13.45 -29.71 7.95
CA GLN A 672 13.41 -30.97 7.20
C GLN A 672 13.22 -30.74 5.70
N ALA A 673 12.23 -29.94 5.31
CA ALA A 673 11.98 -29.68 3.89
C ALA A 673 11.39 -28.30 3.59
N ILE A 674 11.67 -27.77 2.40
CA ILE A 674 11.00 -26.59 1.83
C ILE A 674 10.54 -26.88 0.41
N VAL A 675 9.23 -26.83 0.16
CA VAL A 675 8.66 -26.80 -1.18
C VAL A 675 8.22 -25.37 -1.50
N ALA A 676 9.08 -24.64 -2.20
CA ALA A 676 8.85 -23.26 -2.64
C ALA A 676 8.04 -23.24 -3.94
N LEU A 677 6.86 -22.64 -3.89
CA LEU A 677 5.85 -22.66 -4.94
C LEU A 677 5.78 -21.27 -5.55
N ASP A 678 6.37 -21.12 -6.74
CA ASP A 678 6.56 -19.87 -7.46
C ASP A 678 7.12 -18.76 -6.55
N PRO A 679 8.31 -18.95 -5.93
CA PRO A 679 8.89 -17.99 -5.00
C PRO A 679 8.99 -16.63 -5.66
N ALA A 680 8.59 -15.56 -4.97
CA ALA A 680 8.40 -14.26 -5.60
C ALA A 680 9.68 -13.71 -6.26
N LYS A 681 9.51 -12.98 -7.37
CA LYS A 681 10.60 -12.24 -8.01
C LYS A 681 11.07 -11.10 -7.12
N ASP A 682 12.39 -10.86 -7.13
CA ASP A 682 13.00 -9.80 -6.35
C ASP A 682 12.29 -8.45 -6.71
N PRO A 683 11.82 -7.71 -5.71
CA PRO A 683 11.33 -6.36 -5.89
C PRO A 683 12.45 -5.52 -6.49
N THR A 684 12.28 -5.03 -7.72
CA THR A 684 13.28 -4.18 -8.39
C THR A 684 13.58 -2.87 -7.65
N LEU A 685 12.77 -2.52 -6.64
CA LEU A 685 12.90 -1.29 -5.87
C LEU A 685 13.70 -1.46 -4.55
N GLY A 686 14.03 -2.69 -4.13
CA GLY A 686 14.94 -2.94 -3.00
C GLY A 686 14.51 -2.34 -1.65
N ILE A 687 13.21 -2.17 -1.41
CA ILE A 687 12.71 -1.32 -0.31
C ILE A 687 12.48 -2.07 1.02
N GLY A 688 12.99 -3.29 1.22
CA GLY A 688 12.82 -3.91 2.55
C GLY A 688 13.32 -5.33 2.79
N TYR A 689 13.56 -6.13 1.75
CA TYR A 689 14.07 -7.49 1.92
C TYR A 689 15.10 -7.84 0.85
N ASP A 690 16.27 -8.34 1.24
CA ASP A 690 17.28 -8.81 0.30
C ASP A 690 16.96 -10.23 -0.16
N ALA A 691 16.10 -10.35 -1.17
CA ALA A 691 15.79 -11.65 -1.74
C ALA A 691 17.04 -12.36 -2.32
N ALA A 692 18.15 -11.64 -2.60
CA ALA A 692 19.41 -12.21 -3.10
C ALA A 692 20.00 -13.29 -2.21
N GLN A 693 19.81 -13.18 -0.90
CA GLN A 693 20.34 -14.12 0.09
C GLN A 693 19.61 -15.47 0.11
N VAL A 694 18.38 -15.52 -0.43
CA VAL A 694 17.51 -16.71 -0.32
C VAL A 694 18.08 -17.86 -1.13
N ASP A 695 18.45 -18.91 -0.40
CA ASP A 695 18.89 -20.20 -0.93
C ASP A 695 18.27 -21.35 -0.11
N PHE A 696 17.22 -21.98 -0.67
CA PHE A 696 16.44 -22.98 0.06
C PHE A 696 17.24 -24.24 0.39
N SER A 697 18.19 -24.64 -0.46
CA SER A 697 19.06 -25.80 -0.23
C SER A 697 20.02 -25.59 0.95
N LYS A 698 20.37 -24.34 1.27
CA LYS A 698 21.25 -24.05 2.41
C LYS A 698 20.55 -24.19 3.75
N VAL A 699 19.24 -23.98 3.83
CA VAL A 699 18.51 -23.91 5.11
C VAL A 699 17.57 -25.09 5.35
N SER A 700 17.55 -26.07 4.44
CA SER A 700 16.73 -27.27 4.59
C SER A 700 17.49 -28.54 4.17
N ASN A 701 17.08 -29.68 4.72
CA ASN A 701 17.64 -30.98 4.34
C ASN A 701 17.16 -31.43 2.94
N VAL A 702 15.94 -31.07 2.54
CA VAL A 702 15.43 -31.28 1.18
C VAL A 702 14.66 -30.05 0.72
N SER A 703 14.96 -29.49 -0.45
CA SER A 703 14.20 -28.37 -1.01
C SER A 703 13.79 -28.60 -2.45
N TRP A 704 12.54 -28.27 -2.79
CA TRP A 704 12.02 -28.24 -4.16
C TRP A 704 11.54 -26.82 -4.49
N GLY A 705 11.93 -26.30 -5.65
CA GLY A 705 11.45 -25.04 -6.19
C GLY A 705 10.58 -25.26 -7.42
N PHE A 706 9.33 -24.81 -7.38
CA PHE A 706 8.42 -24.81 -8.50
C PHE A 706 8.35 -23.39 -9.06
N HIS A 707 8.46 -23.20 -10.36
CA HIS A 707 8.32 -21.91 -11.02
C HIS A 707 7.21 -21.97 -12.07
N SER A 708 6.27 -21.03 -12.06
CA SER A 708 5.08 -21.06 -12.90
C SER A 708 4.75 -19.75 -13.62
N SER A 709 5.35 -18.62 -13.23
CA SER A 709 4.93 -17.31 -13.77
C SER A 709 6.03 -16.25 -13.78
N MET A 710 5.76 -15.14 -14.46
CA MET A 710 6.65 -13.96 -14.46
C MET A 710 6.75 -13.23 -13.11
N TRP A 711 5.84 -13.49 -12.18
CA TRP A 711 5.88 -12.99 -10.81
C TRP A 711 6.73 -13.88 -9.89
N GLY A 712 6.99 -15.12 -10.33
CA GLY A 712 7.98 -15.99 -9.73
C GLY A 712 9.39 -15.63 -10.14
N SER A 713 10.34 -16.06 -9.31
CA SER A 713 11.77 -15.90 -9.51
C SER A 713 12.37 -17.22 -9.93
N VAL A 714 12.80 -17.31 -11.20
CA VAL A 714 13.59 -18.44 -11.69
C VAL A 714 14.82 -18.65 -10.79
N PRO A 715 15.67 -17.63 -10.51
CA PRO A 715 16.86 -17.84 -9.68
C PRO A 715 16.55 -18.38 -8.30
N ARG A 716 15.46 -17.95 -7.65
CA ARG A 716 15.09 -18.45 -6.31
C ARG A 716 14.59 -19.88 -6.36
N ALA A 717 13.75 -20.22 -7.35
CA ALA A 717 13.30 -21.59 -7.53
C ALA A 717 14.49 -22.55 -7.77
N MET A 718 15.51 -22.11 -8.51
CA MET A 718 16.74 -22.88 -8.78
C MET A 718 17.65 -23.06 -7.55
N THR A 719 17.40 -22.36 -6.44
CA THR A 719 18.12 -22.63 -5.18
C THR A 719 17.58 -23.85 -4.43
N GLY A 720 16.48 -24.44 -4.90
CA GLY A 720 16.05 -25.75 -4.46
C GLY A 720 17.06 -26.85 -4.84
N GLY A 721 17.13 -27.92 -4.06
CA GLY A 721 17.83 -29.15 -4.47
C GLY A 721 17.13 -29.90 -5.62
N LYS A 722 15.90 -29.49 -5.95
CA LYS A 722 15.19 -29.80 -7.20
C LYS A 722 14.42 -28.57 -7.68
N ALA A 723 14.46 -28.24 -8.96
CA ALA A 723 13.72 -27.15 -9.57
C ALA A 723 12.85 -27.62 -10.76
N ILE A 724 11.57 -27.26 -10.75
CA ILE A 724 10.58 -27.66 -11.76
C ILE A 724 9.88 -26.44 -12.34
N GLU A 725 9.78 -26.38 -13.67
CA GLU A 725 8.91 -25.40 -14.33
C GLU A 725 7.50 -25.99 -14.50
N ILE A 726 6.48 -25.27 -14.06
CA ILE A 726 5.07 -25.62 -14.31
C ILE A 726 4.61 -24.93 -15.59
N ARG A 727 4.13 -25.73 -16.55
CA ARG A 727 3.64 -25.25 -17.84
C ARG A 727 2.18 -25.58 -18.03
N SER A 728 1.41 -24.56 -18.40
CA SER A 728 0.03 -24.70 -18.84
C SER A 728 -0.09 -24.35 -20.33
N PRO A 729 -0.83 -25.14 -21.13
CA PRO A 729 -1.16 -24.76 -22.50
C PRO A 729 -2.18 -23.60 -22.58
N ASP A 730 -2.84 -23.29 -21.46
CA ASP A 730 -3.91 -22.29 -21.40
C ASP A 730 -3.34 -20.86 -21.36
N VAL A 731 -4.04 -19.92 -22.00
CA VAL A 731 -3.72 -18.49 -21.93
C VAL A 731 -4.27 -17.91 -20.63
N LEU A 732 -3.49 -18.04 -19.58
CA LEU A 732 -3.81 -17.55 -18.25
C LEU A 732 -3.23 -16.16 -17.99
N SER A 733 -3.89 -15.36 -17.15
CA SER A 733 -3.34 -14.09 -16.67
C SER A 733 -2.06 -14.33 -15.86
N PRO A 734 -1.13 -13.36 -15.78
CA PRO A 734 0.07 -13.51 -14.93
C PRO A 734 -0.26 -13.87 -13.48
N THR A 735 -1.33 -13.30 -12.92
CA THR A 735 -1.80 -13.58 -11.55
C THR A 735 -2.29 -15.02 -11.40
N ASP A 736 -3.07 -15.53 -12.36
CA ASP A 736 -3.53 -16.92 -12.35
C ASP A 736 -2.36 -17.90 -12.48
N LYS A 737 -1.39 -17.59 -13.37
CA LYS A 737 -0.17 -18.38 -13.53
C LYS A 737 0.62 -18.47 -12.22
N HIS A 738 0.64 -17.39 -11.45
CA HIS A 738 1.35 -17.34 -10.18
C HIS A 738 0.80 -18.34 -9.14
N GLY A 739 -0.49 -18.69 -9.24
CA GLY A 739 -1.12 -19.69 -8.37
C GLY A 739 -0.94 -21.15 -8.82
N LEU A 740 -0.46 -21.41 -10.05
CA LEU A 740 -0.42 -22.76 -10.61
C LEU A 740 0.50 -23.69 -9.84
N ALA A 741 1.67 -23.22 -9.40
CA ALA A 741 2.59 -24.04 -8.61
C ALA A 741 1.92 -24.61 -7.35
N VAL A 742 1.06 -23.81 -6.69
CA VAL A 742 0.36 -24.21 -5.46
C VAL A 742 -0.63 -25.32 -5.74
N THR A 743 -1.51 -25.14 -6.72
CA THR A 743 -2.54 -26.14 -7.04
C THR A 743 -1.96 -27.37 -7.73
N ALA A 744 -0.90 -27.22 -8.53
CA ALA A 744 -0.16 -28.35 -9.11
C ALA A 744 0.44 -29.24 -8.02
N PHE A 745 1.12 -28.65 -7.04
CA PHE A 745 1.70 -29.42 -5.92
C PHE A 745 0.61 -30.07 -5.05
N ALA A 746 -0.47 -29.34 -4.75
CA ALA A 746 -1.60 -29.92 -4.00
C ALA A 746 -2.23 -31.12 -4.73
N ASN A 747 -2.43 -31.01 -6.06
CA ASN A 747 -2.96 -32.10 -6.87
C ASN A 747 -1.98 -33.27 -7.03
N LEU A 748 -0.66 -33.01 -6.97
CA LEU A 748 0.36 -34.06 -6.96
C LEU A 748 0.30 -34.89 -5.67
N ILE A 749 0.11 -34.24 -4.52
CA ILE A 749 -0.13 -34.91 -3.22
C ILE A 749 -1.40 -35.77 -3.29
N ARG A 750 -2.49 -35.21 -3.81
CA ARG A 750 -3.74 -35.95 -4.03
C ARG A 750 -3.52 -37.16 -4.93
N LEU A 751 -2.84 -36.98 -6.06
CA LEU A 751 -2.56 -38.06 -7.01
C LEU A 751 -1.72 -39.16 -6.37
N GLN A 752 -0.72 -38.83 -5.56
CA GLN A 752 0.08 -39.83 -4.84
C GLN A 752 -0.77 -40.67 -3.87
N ARG A 753 -1.77 -40.06 -3.23
CA ARG A 753 -2.71 -40.76 -2.33
C ARG A 753 -3.67 -41.66 -3.10
N GLU A 754 -4.21 -41.17 -4.22
CA GLU A 754 -5.27 -41.84 -4.99
C GLU A 754 -4.72 -42.89 -5.98
N ASP A 755 -3.56 -42.64 -6.56
CA ASP A 755 -2.85 -43.54 -7.48
C ASP A 755 -1.33 -43.57 -7.18
N PRO A 756 -0.91 -44.30 -6.14
CA PRO A 756 0.50 -44.38 -5.74
C PRO A 756 1.42 -45.03 -6.80
N GLN A 757 0.86 -45.66 -7.84
CA GLN A 757 1.62 -46.26 -8.94
C GLN A 757 1.81 -45.29 -10.12
N ASN A 758 1.19 -44.12 -10.08
CA ASN A 758 1.32 -43.13 -11.12
C ASN A 758 2.80 -42.73 -11.30
N GLU A 759 3.30 -42.82 -12.53
CA GLU A 759 4.71 -42.55 -12.84
C GLU A 759 5.14 -41.15 -12.41
N LEU A 760 4.24 -40.16 -12.52
CA LEU A 760 4.51 -38.79 -12.08
C LEU A 760 4.78 -38.74 -10.57
N THR A 761 4.02 -39.49 -9.78
CA THR A 761 4.14 -39.48 -8.31
C THR A 761 5.42 -40.18 -7.83
N ASN A 762 6.01 -41.06 -8.64
CA ASN A 762 7.28 -41.72 -8.31
C ASN A 762 8.44 -40.73 -8.21
N GLU A 763 8.43 -39.69 -9.04
CA GLU A 763 9.47 -38.65 -9.06
C GLU A 763 9.32 -37.64 -7.92
N PHE A 764 8.10 -37.50 -7.37
CA PHE A 764 7.73 -36.50 -6.38
C PHE A 764 7.12 -37.10 -5.11
N ARG A 765 7.58 -38.28 -4.69
CA ARG A 765 7.06 -38.94 -3.49
C ARG A 765 7.28 -38.06 -2.27
N MET A 766 6.23 -37.80 -1.50
CA MET A 766 6.35 -37.09 -0.23
C MET A 766 7.31 -37.79 0.76
N SER A 767 7.50 -39.10 0.67
CA SER A 767 8.51 -39.82 1.46
C SER A 767 9.93 -39.40 1.13
N SER A 768 10.20 -39.00 -0.11
CA SER A 768 11.53 -38.50 -0.52
C SER A 768 11.88 -37.16 0.13
N LEU A 769 10.89 -36.36 0.55
CA LEU A 769 11.11 -35.14 1.35
C LEU A 769 11.52 -35.45 2.80
N SER A 770 11.29 -36.69 3.27
CA SER A 770 11.75 -37.15 4.59
C SER A 770 13.11 -37.86 4.56
N GLU A 771 13.55 -38.30 3.39
CA GLU A 771 14.84 -38.99 3.22
C GLU A 771 15.95 -37.96 2.95
N SER A 772 17.02 -37.97 3.74
CA SER A 772 18.16 -37.08 3.51
C SER A 772 18.79 -37.37 2.15
N GLN A 773 18.59 -36.49 1.18
CA GLN A 773 19.33 -36.51 -0.07
C GLN A 773 20.21 -35.27 -0.09
N ASN A 774 21.49 -35.44 0.26
CA ASN A 774 22.52 -34.44 0.00
C ASN A 774 22.68 -34.31 -1.52
N ARG A 775 21.77 -33.59 -2.18
CA ARG A 775 21.90 -33.22 -3.58
C ARG A 775 22.57 -31.87 -3.67
N VAL A 776 23.56 -31.80 -4.54
CA VAL A 776 24.24 -30.57 -4.94
C VAL A 776 23.21 -29.68 -5.65
N GLN A 777 23.34 -28.36 -5.45
CA GLN A 777 22.50 -27.33 -6.05
C GLN A 777 22.33 -27.49 -7.58
N CYS A 778 21.16 -27.08 -8.06
CA CYS A 778 20.81 -26.78 -9.44
C CYS A 778 21.93 -26.13 -10.28
N ASP A 779 22.56 -26.81 -11.25
CA ASP A 779 23.46 -26.16 -12.22
C ASP A 779 22.65 -25.34 -13.24
N ASP A 780 22.08 -24.20 -12.81
CA ASP A 780 21.37 -23.17 -13.62
C ASP A 780 20.23 -23.65 -14.56
N ILE A 781 19.84 -24.93 -14.53
CA ILE A 781 18.80 -25.51 -15.38
C ILE A 781 17.74 -26.21 -14.51
N TYR A 782 16.49 -26.17 -14.97
CA TYR A 782 15.41 -26.95 -14.36
C TYR A 782 15.70 -28.44 -14.57
N GLU A 783 15.41 -29.30 -13.59
CA GLU A 783 15.46 -30.75 -13.81
C GLU A 783 14.32 -31.28 -14.66
N GLY A 784 13.29 -30.49 -14.87
CA GLY A 784 12.25 -30.82 -15.83
C GLY A 784 11.09 -29.83 -15.85
N TRP A 785 10.14 -30.15 -16.71
CA TRP A 785 8.91 -29.40 -16.85
C TRP A 785 7.72 -30.28 -16.50
N MET A 786 6.80 -29.75 -15.71
CA MET A 786 5.53 -30.38 -15.38
C MET A 786 4.41 -29.69 -16.15
N TRP A 787 3.79 -30.43 -17.06
CA TRP A 787 2.60 -29.98 -17.77
C TRP A 787 1.38 -30.14 -16.87
N VAL A 788 0.55 -29.09 -16.84
CA VAL A 788 -0.70 -29.07 -16.09
C VAL A 788 -1.88 -28.78 -17.00
N THR A 789 -3.04 -29.36 -16.67
CA THR A 789 -4.34 -28.95 -17.20
C THR A 789 -4.99 -28.01 -16.19
N SER A 790 -5.44 -26.83 -16.63
CA SER A 790 -5.97 -25.81 -15.73
C SER A 790 -7.50 -25.78 -15.75
N TYR A 791 -8.10 -25.57 -14.58
CA TYR A 791 -9.55 -25.44 -14.43
C TYR A 791 -9.88 -24.23 -13.58
N ASP A 792 -10.82 -23.40 -14.04
CA ASP A 792 -11.33 -22.30 -13.23
C ASP A 792 -12.10 -22.83 -12.03
N LYS A 793 -11.81 -22.28 -10.85
CA LYS A 793 -12.52 -22.55 -9.61
C LYS A 793 -12.88 -21.27 -8.89
N THR A 794 -13.85 -21.42 -8.01
CA THR A 794 -14.28 -20.38 -7.10
C THR A 794 -14.29 -20.96 -5.70
N ASP A 795 -13.66 -20.27 -4.76
CA ASP A 795 -13.67 -20.67 -3.37
C ASP A 795 -15.02 -20.34 -2.69
N LYS A 796 -15.15 -20.73 -1.42
CA LYS A 796 -16.37 -20.52 -0.63
C LYS A 796 -16.72 -19.04 -0.39
N ASN A 797 -15.75 -18.13 -0.56
CA ASN A 797 -15.94 -16.69 -0.42
C ASN A 797 -16.25 -16.02 -1.76
N GLY A 798 -16.34 -16.79 -2.86
CA GLY A 798 -16.55 -16.26 -4.20
C GLY A 798 -15.26 -15.82 -4.90
N ALA A 799 -14.08 -16.02 -4.31
CA ALA A 799 -12.82 -15.64 -4.95
C ALA A 799 -12.44 -16.69 -6.00
N HIS A 800 -12.11 -16.21 -7.20
CA HIS A 800 -11.66 -17.05 -8.30
C HIS A 800 -10.19 -17.49 -8.10
N TYR A 801 -9.87 -18.71 -8.52
CA TYR A 801 -8.50 -19.22 -8.64
C TYR A 801 -8.44 -20.34 -9.69
N VAL A 802 -7.24 -20.66 -10.16
CA VAL A 802 -7.03 -21.72 -11.16
C VAL A 802 -6.46 -22.98 -10.53
N ASP A 803 -7.18 -24.10 -10.70
CA ASP A 803 -6.79 -25.43 -10.26
C ASP A 803 -5.95 -26.12 -11.35
N ALA A 804 -4.67 -26.34 -11.07
CA ALA A 804 -3.72 -26.95 -12.00
C ALA A 804 -3.56 -28.44 -11.68
N VAL A 805 -4.02 -29.32 -12.58
CA VAL A 805 -3.88 -30.77 -12.43
C VAL A 805 -2.67 -31.26 -13.22
N PRO A 806 -1.62 -31.80 -12.56
CA PRO A 806 -0.46 -32.34 -13.23
C PRO A 806 -0.81 -33.52 -14.16
N SER A 807 -0.25 -33.52 -15.37
CA SER A 807 -0.50 -34.57 -16.36
C SER A 807 0.76 -35.31 -16.80
N ILE A 808 1.86 -34.59 -17.06
CA ILE A 808 3.11 -35.17 -17.61
C ILE A 808 4.29 -34.43 -16.98
N PHE A 809 5.34 -35.18 -16.62
CA PHE A 809 6.65 -34.61 -16.29
C PHE A 809 7.67 -35.03 -17.34
N THR A 810 8.40 -34.06 -17.86
CA THR A 810 9.50 -34.27 -18.81
C THR A 810 10.78 -33.85 -18.13
N ALA A 811 11.61 -34.83 -17.75
CA ALA A 811 12.93 -34.56 -17.20
C ALA A 811 13.82 -33.93 -18.28
N THR A 812 14.59 -32.91 -17.90
CA THR A 812 15.58 -32.29 -18.77
C THR A 812 16.71 -33.28 -18.97
N ASN A 813 16.99 -33.66 -20.22
CA ASN A 813 18.17 -34.46 -20.53
C ASN A 813 19.38 -33.51 -20.62
N PRO A 814 20.32 -33.52 -19.66
CA PRO A 814 21.46 -32.61 -19.67
C PRO A 814 22.33 -32.76 -20.93
N ASP A 815 22.25 -33.90 -21.62
CA ASP A 815 23.08 -34.20 -22.79
C ASP A 815 22.45 -33.83 -24.15
N ASN A 816 21.15 -33.50 -24.25
CA ASN A 816 20.47 -33.43 -25.56
C ASN A 816 19.51 -32.24 -25.82
N ASP A 817 19.09 -31.47 -24.82
CA ASP A 817 17.96 -30.54 -24.99
C ASP A 817 18.21 -29.11 -24.44
N ILE A 818 19.32 -28.46 -24.86
CA ILE A 818 19.40 -26.99 -24.77
C ILE A 818 19.27 -26.38 -26.17
N PRO A 819 18.05 -26.08 -26.66
CA PRO A 819 17.90 -25.25 -27.85
C PRO A 819 18.44 -23.83 -27.55
N ASP A 820 19.43 -23.37 -28.31
CA ASP A 820 20.04 -22.03 -28.24
C ASP A 820 19.01 -20.86 -28.23
N VAL A 821 17.78 -21.12 -28.67
CA VAL A 821 16.70 -20.11 -28.82
C VAL A 821 16.19 -19.56 -27.47
N TYR A 822 16.41 -20.25 -26.35
CA TYR A 822 15.92 -19.80 -25.04
C TYR A 822 16.94 -19.02 -24.20
N ARG A 823 18.21 -18.91 -24.64
CA ARG A 823 19.22 -18.09 -23.95
C ARG A 823 19.05 -16.59 -24.18
N ASP A 824 18.54 -16.18 -25.35
CA ASP A 824 18.58 -14.76 -25.76
C ASP A 824 17.26 -13.97 -25.56
N SER A 825 16.13 -14.64 -25.36
CA SER A 825 14.82 -13.97 -25.26
C SER A 825 14.44 -13.49 -23.85
N PHE A 826 15.12 -13.95 -22.80
CA PHE A 826 14.88 -13.49 -21.42
C PHE A 826 15.91 -12.46 -20.90
N PHE A 827 17.10 -12.36 -21.50
CA PHE A 827 18.15 -11.43 -21.06
C PHE A 827 18.20 -10.10 -21.83
N SER A 828 17.48 -9.95 -22.95
CA SER A 828 17.60 -8.76 -23.80
C SER A 828 16.63 -7.60 -23.50
N ASN A 829 15.71 -7.74 -22.54
CA ASN A 829 14.75 -6.67 -22.19
C ASN A 829 14.98 -6.00 -20.82
N SER A 830 16.13 -6.21 -20.17
CA SER A 830 16.47 -5.56 -18.88
C SER A 830 17.55 -4.48 -18.97
N VAL A 831 17.86 -3.97 -20.17
CA VAL A 831 18.59 -2.70 -20.35
C VAL A 831 18.03 -1.94 -21.54
N GLN A 832 16.94 -1.19 -21.32
CA GLN A 832 16.67 0.10 -21.96
C GLN A 832 15.62 0.90 -21.17
#